data_AF-A0A4S9W4R2-F1
#
_entry.id   AF-A0A4S9W4R2-F1
#
_cell.length_a   1.000
_cell.length_b   1.000
_cell.length_c   1.000
_cell.angle_alpha   90.00
_cell.angle_beta   90.00
_cell.angle_gamma   90.00
#
_symmetry.space_group_name_H-M   'P 1'
#
loop_
_entity.id
_entity.type
_entity.pdbx_description
1 polymer ?
#
loop_
_entity_poly.entity_id
_entity_poly.type
_entity_poly.pdbx_seq_one_letter_code
_entity_poly.pdbx_strand_id
1 'polypeptide(L)'
;MRILPYLALIGLAFAEDGLSGWLRYAPLPSSVSWPYIPHNIVVLNTTKTSPVYTAGQELQRGIQSILGQDCHVSSDSTHESIIVGTLDAYVNAYGNLSQTVNLKEDGFWLSTEGNTVQILGQNERGALYGAFEYLSMLAQGNFSSVAYASNPDAPIRWVNQWDNLDGSIERGFGGASIFFANGSIVDDLTRVAEYARLLASVGINAIVVNNVNANSTILTPDNINGLGRIADTMRPYGVQIGLSLYFASPTQGIKGQANLTTFDPLDSEVVTWWTNVTSQIYDVIPDMAGYLVKANSEGQPGPITYNRTLAEGANLFAKAVQPYGGIVMFRAFVYNQLNESDWKADRANAAVDFFKPLDGEFDDNVVVQIKYGPIDFQVREPASPLFANLRNTSMAVELQVSQEYLGQQTHLVYLPPLWETVLGFDMRVDNETSLVRDILAGRTFERSLGGYAAVVNVGTNQTWLGSHLSMANFYAYGKLAWDPTRDTTKIHEDWTRLTFGLDQNVIDTITQMAVESWPAYENYSGNLGIQTLTDILYTHFGPNPQSQDNNGWGQWTRADHETIGMDRTVSNGTGFSGTYPPQIAAMYENISTTPDDLLLWFHHVPYTQRLKSGKTVIQHFYDAHYAGAETAQTFAPRWQSLQGKIDDQRFNEQLYRLQYQAGHSIVWRDAIVDFYHNSSGIADDHNRVGNHPWRIEAENMDLNGYKIYTVNPFETASNQHAVITSSNSTVGSISTTLSFPSGKYSIGVNFYDLYGGKSRFEIRVGNVTVGMWKGDSEDYLGHTPSIYLDGHSARRITFGNVDVREGDLLEIVGTPDGIEPAPVDYVVFLPEGVLD
;
A
#
# COMPACT_ATOMS: atom_id res chain seq x y z
N MET A 1 4.47 43.79 -47.29
CA MET A 1 5.04 42.62 -46.58
C MET A 1 5.48 43.05 -45.19
N ARG A 2 4.68 42.74 -44.16
CA ARG A 2 5.07 42.89 -42.76
C ARG A 2 5.04 41.49 -42.16
N ILE A 3 6.20 41.01 -41.76
CA ILE A 3 6.41 39.69 -41.14
C ILE A 3 6.11 39.87 -39.65
N LEU A 4 5.10 39.15 -39.16
CA LEU A 4 4.81 38.97 -37.73
C LEU A 4 5.75 37.87 -37.20
N PRO A 5 6.38 38.01 -36.02
CA PRO A 5 7.03 36.88 -35.39
C PRO A 5 5.98 36.03 -34.66
N TYR A 6 5.91 34.74 -35.00
CA TYR A 6 5.31 33.71 -34.18
C TYR A 6 6.15 33.57 -32.89
N LEU A 7 5.63 34.09 -31.77
CA LEU A 7 6.08 33.65 -30.45
C LEU A 7 5.39 32.32 -30.18
N ALA A 8 6.15 31.23 -30.29
CA ALA A 8 5.74 29.96 -29.72
C ALA A 8 5.64 30.14 -28.20
N LEU A 9 4.41 30.10 -27.68
CA LEU A 9 4.14 29.87 -26.27
C LEU A 9 4.63 28.46 -25.95
N ILE A 10 5.91 28.34 -25.61
CA ILE A 10 6.40 27.23 -24.80
C ILE A 10 5.71 27.44 -23.46
N GLY A 11 4.66 26.68 -23.19
CA GLY A 11 4.11 26.58 -21.85
C GLY A 11 5.26 26.15 -20.95
N LEU A 12 5.67 27.03 -20.03
CA LEU A 12 6.54 26.63 -18.94
C LEU A 12 5.77 25.56 -18.18
N ALA A 13 6.13 24.29 -18.37
CA ALA A 13 5.73 23.25 -17.44
C ALA A 13 6.29 23.68 -16.08
N PHE A 14 5.41 24.11 -15.18
CA PHE A 14 5.80 24.22 -13.78
C PHE A 14 6.26 22.82 -13.37
N ALA A 15 7.45 22.72 -12.77
CA ALA A 15 7.95 21.45 -12.26
C ALA A 15 6.95 20.90 -11.24
N GLU A 16 6.50 19.67 -11.44
CA GLU A 16 5.58 18.97 -10.55
C GLU A 16 6.40 17.93 -9.78
N ASP A 17 6.32 17.95 -8.45
CA ASP A 17 7.11 17.07 -7.57
C ASP A 17 6.27 15.95 -6.94
N GLY A 18 4.98 15.90 -7.27
CA GLY A 18 4.01 14.93 -6.73
C GLY A 18 3.29 15.38 -5.47
N LEU A 19 3.66 16.52 -4.87
CA LEU A 19 3.13 16.92 -3.56
C LEU A 19 1.62 17.17 -3.56
N SER A 20 1.08 17.71 -4.65
CA SER A 20 -0.35 17.96 -4.77
C SER A 20 -1.18 16.67 -4.93
N GLY A 21 -0.54 15.51 -5.11
CA GLY A 21 -1.21 14.25 -5.39
C GLY A 21 -2.15 14.38 -6.59
N TRP A 22 -3.42 14.00 -6.41
CA TRP A 22 -4.49 14.17 -7.40
C TRP A 22 -5.23 15.52 -7.30
N LEU A 23 -4.90 16.38 -6.34
CA LEU A 23 -5.51 17.71 -6.16
C LEU A 23 -4.67 18.81 -6.81
N ARG A 24 -4.10 18.52 -7.99
CA ARG A 24 -3.26 19.45 -8.76
C ARG A 24 -4.02 20.70 -9.21
N TYR A 25 -5.32 20.55 -9.47
CA TYR A 25 -6.17 21.59 -10.07
C TYR A 25 -5.51 22.22 -11.30
N ALA A 26 -4.86 21.39 -12.14
CA ALA A 26 -4.15 21.85 -13.31
C ALA A 26 -5.11 22.58 -14.27
N PRO A 27 -4.68 23.67 -14.92
CA PRO A 27 -5.49 24.35 -15.92
C PRO A 27 -5.94 23.41 -17.02
N LEU A 28 -7.22 23.50 -17.42
CA LEU A 28 -7.71 22.69 -18.53
C LEU A 28 -7.00 23.07 -19.84
N PRO A 29 -6.71 22.08 -20.72
CA PRO A 29 -6.18 22.36 -22.04
C PRO A 29 -7.12 23.29 -22.82
N SER A 30 -6.56 24.22 -23.60
CA SER A 30 -7.34 25.15 -24.44
C SER A 30 -8.30 24.48 -25.43
N SER A 31 -8.12 23.18 -25.71
CA SER A 31 -9.01 22.37 -26.53
C SER A 31 -10.31 21.97 -25.82
N VAL A 32 -10.39 22.09 -24.50
CA VAL A 32 -11.57 21.76 -23.70
C VAL A 32 -12.41 23.02 -23.52
N SER A 33 -13.55 23.09 -24.21
CA SER A 33 -14.55 24.15 -23.97
C SER A 33 -15.40 23.81 -22.76
N TRP A 34 -15.70 24.81 -21.93
CA TRP A 34 -16.51 24.65 -20.72
C TRP A 34 -17.66 25.68 -20.68
N PRO A 35 -18.81 25.33 -20.08
CA PRO A 35 -19.99 26.21 -19.99
C PRO A 35 -19.79 27.29 -18.92
N TYR A 36 -20.71 28.25 -18.82
CA TYR A 36 -20.69 29.23 -17.73
C TYR A 36 -20.75 28.54 -16.36
N ILE A 37 -19.83 28.90 -15.46
CA ILE A 37 -19.83 28.49 -14.05
C ILE A 37 -20.09 29.73 -13.19
N PRO A 38 -20.98 29.70 -12.19
CA PRO A 38 -21.26 30.86 -11.36
C PRO A 38 -20.01 31.38 -10.62
N HIS A 39 -19.84 32.70 -10.58
CA HIS A 39 -18.71 33.35 -9.89
C HIS A 39 -18.90 33.47 -8.37
N ASN A 40 -20.14 33.44 -7.89
CA ASN A 40 -20.44 33.57 -6.47
C ASN A 40 -20.55 32.19 -5.82
N ILE A 41 -19.77 31.96 -4.76
CA ILE A 41 -19.83 30.75 -3.93
C ILE A 41 -20.48 31.14 -2.61
N VAL A 42 -21.69 30.67 -2.36
CA VAL A 42 -22.46 30.94 -1.14
C VAL A 42 -22.24 29.82 -0.15
N VAL A 43 -21.56 30.11 0.96
CA VAL A 43 -21.37 29.17 2.07
C VAL A 43 -22.42 29.39 3.16
N LEU A 44 -23.15 28.35 3.54
CA LEU A 44 -24.23 28.45 4.54
C LEU A 44 -23.74 28.34 5.99
N ASN A 45 -22.45 28.08 6.19
CA ASN A 45 -21.74 28.31 7.46
C ASN A 45 -20.45 29.09 7.17
N THR A 46 -20.28 30.23 7.84
CA THR A 46 -19.14 31.15 7.67
C THR A 46 -18.06 30.98 8.74
N THR A 47 -18.22 30.02 9.65
CA THR A 47 -17.21 29.68 10.66
C THR A 47 -15.95 29.17 9.96
N LYS A 48 -14.82 29.85 10.13
CA LYS A 48 -13.58 29.57 9.36
C LYS A 48 -13.03 28.15 9.52
N THR A 49 -13.36 27.50 10.63
CA THR A 49 -12.95 26.12 10.94
C THR A 49 -14.00 25.08 10.53
N SER A 50 -15.14 25.49 9.97
CA SER A 50 -16.18 24.56 9.51
C SER A 50 -15.82 23.92 8.17
N PRO A 51 -16.12 22.62 7.97
CA PRO A 51 -15.97 21.98 6.66
C PRO A 51 -16.70 22.69 5.51
N VAL A 52 -17.85 23.32 5.76
CA VAL A 52 -18.57 24.09 4.73
C VAL A 52 -17.78 25.32 4.28
N TYR A 53 -17.17 26.07 5.21
CA TYR A 53 -16.33 27.21 4.83
C TYR A 53 -15.08 26.74 4.07
N THR A 54 -14.44 25.67 4.53
CA THR A 54 -13.31 25.04 3.84
C THR A 54 -13.68 24.60 2.43
N ALA A 55 -14.86 24.02 2.23
CA ALA A 55 -15.37 23.63 0.93
C ALA A 55 -15.49 24.83 -0.02
N GLY A 56 -15.99 25.98 0.47
CA GLY A 56 -16.04 27.22 -0.31
C GLY A 56 -14.64 27.72 -0.71
N GLN A 57 -13.66 27.62 0.19
CA GLN A 57 -12.26 27.98 -0.10
C GLN A 57 -11.61 27.03 -1.11
N GLU A 58 -11.84 25.73 -1.00
CA GLU A 58 -11.38 24.73 -1.97
C GLU A 58 -11.99 24.97 -3.35
N LEU A 59 -13.30 25.25 -3.43
CA LEU A 59 -13.98 25.57 -4.68
C LEU A 59 -13.40 26.84 -5.33
N GLN A 60 -13.20 27.90 -4.54
CA GLN A 60 -12.59 29.13 -5.02
C GLN A 60 -11.21 28.88 -5.62
N ARG A 61 -10.34 28.16 -4.89
CA ARG A 61 -8.98 27.85 -5.36
C ARG A 61 -8.99 26.93 -6.58
N GLY A 62 -9.78 25.86 -6.53
CA GLY A 62 -9.85 24.85 -7.58
C GLY A 62 -10.39 25.44 -8.88
N ILE A 63 -11.50 26.19 -8.83
CA ILE A 63 -12.08 26.84 -10.02
C ILE A 63 -11.11 27.86 -10.62
N GLN A 64 -10.46 28.68 -9.78
CA GLN A 64 -9.45 29.63 -10.26
C GLN A 64 -8.31 28.92 -10.98
N SER A 65 -7.81 27.82 -10.43
CA SER A 65 -6.66 27.09 -10.99
C SER A 65 -7.03 26.29 -12.25
N ILE A 66 -8.19 25.64 -12.27
CA ILE A 66 -8.65 24.79 -13.38
C ILE A 66 -9.13 25.64 -14.57
N LEU A 67 -9.90 26.70 -14.31
CA LEU A 67 -10.61 27.47 -15.34
C LEU A 67 -10.05 28.89 -15.56
N GLY A 68 -9.19 29.39 -14.67
CA GLY A 68 -8.76 30.79 -14.68
C GLY A 68 -9.86 31.78 -14.31
N GLN A 69 -10.94 31.31 -13.66
CA GLN A 69 -12.11 32.11 -13.33
C GLN A 69 -12.08 32.57 -11.87
N ASP A 70 -12.10 33.89 -11.67
CA ASP A 70 -12.19 34.48 -10.32
C ASP A 70 -13.58 34.22 -9.72
N CYS A 71 -13.58 33.54 -8.57
CA CYS A 71 -14.77 33.30 -7.76
C CYS A 71 -14.68 34.01 -6.40
N HIS A 72 -15.82 34.38 -5.84
CA HIS A 72 -15.94 35.06 -4.56
C HIS A 72 -16.76 34.23 -3.58
N VAL A 73 -16.18 33.93 -2.42
CA VAL A 73 -16.90 33.28 -1.31
C VAL A 73 -17.68 34.34 -0.52
N SER A 74 -18.99 34.18 -0.43
CA SER A 74 -19.91 35.08 0.27
C SER A 74 -20.93 34.32 1.12
N SER A 75 -21.64 35.04 1.99
CA SER A 75 -22.86 34.56 2.67
C SER A 75 -24.15 35.01 1.98
N ASP A 76 -24.05 35.97 1.04
CA ASP A 76 -25.20 36.63 0.45
C ASP A 76 -25.70 35.88 -0.78
N SER A 77 -27.00 35.58 -0.81
CA SER A 77 -27.62 34.84 -1.89
C SER A 77 -27.78 35.69 -3.16
N THR A 78 -27.38 35.12 -4.29
CA THR A 78 -27.59 35.69 -5.63
C THR A 78 -28.26 34.66 -6.52
N HIS A 79 -28.95 35.09 -7.57
CA HIS A 79 -29.70 34.20 -8.48
C HIS A 79 -28.78 33.21 -9.26
N GLU A 80 -27.48 33.48 -9.36
CA GLU A 80 -26.49 32.67 -10.07
C GLU A 80 -25.32 32.38 -9.13
N SER A 81 -25.33 31.22 -8.47
CA SER A 81 -24.35 30.88 -7.43
C SER A 81 -24.08 29.37 -7.30
N ILE A 82 -22.90 29.05 -6.77
CA ILE A 82 -22.57 27.73 -6.22
C ILE A 82 -22.92 27.76 -4.73
N ILE A 83 -23.92 27.00 -4.30
CA ILE A 83 -24.40 26.98 -2.92
C ILE A 83 -23.86 25.75 -2.21
N VAL A 84 -23.18 25.97 -1.09
CA VAL A 84 -22.54 24.91 -0.29
C VAL A 84 -23.02 24.98 1.15
N GLY A 85 -23.53 23.87 1.68
CA GLY A 85 -23.99 23.80 3.06
C GLY A 85 -24.63 22.47 3.41
N THR A 86 -25.24 22.38 4.59
CA THR A 86 -26.07 21.23 4.91
C THR A 86 -27.44 21.35 4.25
N LEU A 87 -28.11 20.21 4.04
CA LEU A 87 -29.48 20.18 3.52
C LEU A 87 -30.42 21.00 4.41
N ASP A 88 -30.29 20.89 5.73
CA ASP A 88 -31.10 21.66 6.70
C ASP A 88 -30.84 23.18 6.57
N ALA A 89 -29.57 23.60 6.47
CA ALA A 89 -29.22 25.00 6.28
C ALA A 89 -29.78 25.55 4.96
N TYR A 90 -29.76 24.74 3.90
CA TYR A 90 -30.35 25.10 2.62
C TYR A 90 -31.87 25.24 2.71
N VAL A 91 -32.56 24.28 3.32
CA VAL A 91 -34.04 24.33 3.47
C VAL A 91 -34.46 25.54 4.29
N ASN A 92 -33.71 25.89 5.33
CA ASN A 92 -33.96 27.08 6.13
C ASN A 92 -33.77 28.39 5.34
N ALA A 93 -32.81 28.44 4.42
CA ALA A 93 -32.50 29.64 3.64
C ALA A 93 -33.37 29.79 2.36
N TYR A 94 -33.70 28.69 1.68
CA TYR A 94 -34.29 28.69 0.34
C TYR A 94 -35.61 27.90 0.23
N GLY A 95 -36.00 27.17 1.28
CA GLY A 95 -37.14 26.26 1.25
C GLY A 95 -36.80 24.86 0.71
N ASN A 96 -37.82 24.01 0.59
CA ASN A 96 -37.63 22.62 0.19
C ASN A 96 -37.10 22.48 -1.24
N LEU A 97 -36.26 21.48 -1.45
CA LEU A 97 -35.89 21.04 -2.79
C LEU A 97 -37.13 20.55 -3.55
N SER A 98 -37.10 20.70 -4.88
CA SER A 98 -38.15 20.20 -5.78
C SER A 98 -38.26 18.67 -5.80
N GLN A 99 -37.19 17.99 -5.38
CA GLN A 99 -37.10 16.54 -5.32
C GLN A 99 -36.74 16.07 -3.91
N THR A 100 -37.22 14.89 -3.55
CA THR A 100 -36.86 14.25 -2.28
C THR A 100 -35.45 13.69 -2.38
N VAL A 101 -34.58 14.12 -1.48
CA VAL A 101 -33.18 13.66 -1.39
C VAL A 101 -33.03 12.82 -0.13
N ASN A 102 -32.49 11.60 -0.26
CA ASN A 102 -32.19 10.73 0.87
C ASN A 102 -30.69 10.68 1.13
N LEU A 103 -30.24 11.37 2.18
CA LEU A 103 -28.83 11.40 2.59
C LEU A 103 -28.66 10.71 3.95
N LYS A 104 -27.68 9.81 4.02
CA LYS A 104 -27.12 9.26 5.26
C LYS A 104 -26.08 10.23 5.82
N GLU A 105 -25.59 9.98 7.03
CA GLU A 105 -24.43 10.68 7.57
C GLU A 105 -23.28 10.66 6.54
N ASP A 106 -22.61 11.81 6.38
CA ASP A 106 -21.58 12.09 5.36
C ASP A 106 -22.03 12.08 3.90
N GLY A 107 -23.26 11.68 3.61
CA GLY A 107 -23.83 11.74 2.27
C GLY A 107 -23.99 13.17 1.76
N PHE A 108 -23.98 13.32 0.44
CA PHE A 108 -24.15 14.61 -0.22
C PHE A 108 -25.08 14.53 -1.44
N TRP A 109 -25.67 15.66 -1.76
CA TRP A 109 -26.42 15.94 -2.97
C TRP A 109 -25.61 16.90 -3.83
N LEU A 110 -25.40 16.53 -5.09
CA LEU A 110 -24.77 17.36 -6.10
C LEU A 110 -25.76 17.59 -7.24
N SER A 111 -26.10 18.85 -7.50
CA SER A 111 -26.84 19.26 -8.70
C SER A 111 -26.12 20.38 -9.41
N THR A 112 -25.94 20.24 -10.72
CA THR A 112 -25.45 21.28 -11.63
C THR A 112 -26.53 21.72 -12.62
N GLU A 113 -27.79 21.36 -12.38
CA GLU A 113 -28.92 21.69 -13.25
C GLU A 113 -29.38 23.14 -13.03
N GLY A 114 -29.52 23.91 -14.12
CA GLY A 114 -29.98 25.29 -14.08
C GLY A 114 -28.85 26.30 -13.88
N ASN A 115 -29.15 27.43 -13.25
CA ASN A 115 -28.20 28.54 -13.04
C ASN A 115 -27.49 28.50 -11.68
N THR A 116 -27.78 27.48 -10.87
CA THR A 116 -27.17 27.28 -9.56
C THR A 116 -26.57 25.89 -9.46
N VAL A 117 -25.40 25.80 -8.83
CA VAL A 117 -24.81 24.51 -8.43
C VAL A 117 -25.16 24.30 -6.97
N GLN A 118 -25.78 23.17 -6.64
CA GLN A 118 -26.15 22.81 -5.27
C GLN A 118 -25.22 21.71 -4.77
N ILE A 119 -24.52 21.98 -3.67
CA ILE A 119 -23.64 21.02 -2.98
C ILE A 119 -24.11 20.93 -1.53
N LEU A 120 -24.98 19.96 -1.25
CA LEU A 120 -25.70 19.88 0.01
C LEU A 120 -25.35 18.59 0.74
N GLY A 121 -24.69 18.68 1.89
CA GLY A 121 -24.38 17.53 2.73
C GLY A 121 -25.53 17.21 3.70
N GLN A 122 -25.62 15.95 4.15
CA GLN A 122 -26.39 15.65 5.36
C GLN A 122 -25.82 16.43 6.55
N ASN A 123 -24.49 16.42 6.67
CA ASN A 123 -23.71 17.19 7.61
C ASN A 123 -22.68 18.06 6.85
N GLU A 124 -21.90 18.85 7.58
CA GLU A 124 -20.92 19.77 6.97
C GLU A 124 -19.82 19.01 6.21
N ARG A 125 -19.43 17.83 6.70
CA ARG A 125 -18.43 16.96 6.10
C ARG A 125 -18.89 16.41 4.74
N GLY A 126 -20.15 16.00 4.62
CA GLY A 126 -20.77 15.62 3.35
C GLY A 126 -20.77 16.77 2.33
N ALA A 127 -21.02 18.00 2.76
CA ALA A 127 -20.95 19.16 1.87
C ALA A 127 -19.52 19.37 1.32
N LEU A 128 -18.50 19.17 2.16
CA LEU A 128 -17.10 19.19 1.73
C LEU A 128 -16.79 18.07 0.73
N TYR A 129 -17.28 16.86 0.95
CA TYR A 129 -17.11 15.75 0.01
C TYR A 129 -17.75 16.03 -1.35
N GLY A 130 -18.97 16.58 -1.37
CA GLY A 130 -19.63 16.99 -2.60
C GLY A 130 -18.89 18.10 -3.34
N ALA A 131 -18.22 19.01 -2.62
CA ALA A 131 -17.37 20.04 -3.23
C ALA A 131 -16.12 19.45 -3.90
N PHE A 132 -15.47 18.46 -3.26
CA PHE A 132 -14.37 17.73 -3.89
C PHE A 132 -14.82 16.90 -5.09
N GLU A 133 -16.01 16.29 -5.05
CA GLU A 133 -16.58 15.59 -6.20
C GLU A 133 -16.81 16.56 -7.38
N TYR A 134 -17.38 17.73 -7.12
CA TYR A 134 -17.55 18.75 -8.15
C TYR A 134 -16.22 19.24 -8.71
N LEU A 135 -15.22 19.52 -7.86
CA LEU A 135 -13.88 19.89 -8.31
C LEU A 135 -13.21 18.77 -9.13
N SER A 136 -13.39 17.51 -8.75
CA SER A 136 -12.91 16.35 -9.49
C SER A 136 -13.55 16.28 -10.88
N MET A 137 -14.86 16.55 -11.00
CA MET A 137 -15.52 16.65 -12.31
C MET A 137 -14.90 17.76 -13.17
N LEU A 138 -14.76 18.97 -12.62
CA LEU A 138 -14.17 20.11 -13.34
C LEU A 138 -12.73 19.82 -13.78
N ALA A 139 -11.89 19.28 -12.90
CA ALA A 139 -10.48 18.99 -13.17
C ALA A 139 -10.29 17.91 -14.25
N GLN A 140 -11.27 17.02 -14.41
CA GLN A 140 -11.29 16.01 -15.47
C GLN A 140 -11.91 16.54 -16.78
N GLY A 141 -12.34 17.81 -16.83
CA GLY A 141 -13.04 18.37 -17.98
C GLY A 141 -14.46 17.83 -18.17
N ASN A 142 -15.08 17.28 -17.11
CA ASN A 142 -16.44 16.77 -17.12
C ASN A 142 -17.43 17.84 -16.66
N PHE A 143 -18.19 18.40 -17.61
CA PHE A 143 -19.22 19.42 -17.36
C PHE A 143 -20.64 18.90 -17.60
N SER A 144 -20.85 17.61 -17.40
CA SER A 144 -22.17 17.00 -17.56
C SER A 144 -23.19 17.64 -16.60
N SER A 145 -24.41 17.85 -17.10
CA SER A 145 -25.53 18.28 -16.25
C SER A 145 -25.99 17.10 -15.40
N VAL A 146 -25.79 17.17 -14.08
CA VAL A 146 -26.06 16.08 -13.14
C VAL A 146 -26.92 16.55 -11.97
N ALA A 147 -27.69 15.62 -11.40
CA ALA A 147 -28.46 15.81 -10.16
C ALA A 147 -28.58 14.45 -9.45
N TYR A 148 -27.76 14.21 -8.41
CA TYR A 148 -27.76 12.93 -7.70
C TYR A 148 -27.37 13.06 -6.22
N ALA A 149 -27.87 12.10 -5.44
CA ALA A 149 -27.42 11.85 -4.07
C ALA A 149 -26.33 10.77 -4.08
N SER A 150 -25.28 10.97 -3.30
CA SER A 150 -24.20 10.02 -3.08
C SER A 150 -24.04 9.80 -1.58
N ASN A 151 -23.97 8.54 -1.15
CA ASN A 151 -23.85 8.16 0.25
C ASN A 151 -22.68 7.19 0.42
N PRO A 152 -21.91 7.27 1.51
CA PRO A 152 -20.88 6.28 1.77
C PRO A 152 -21.51 4.91 2.07
N ASP A 153 -20.80 3.85 1.70
CA ASP A 153 -21.20 2.47 1.92
C ASP A 153 -21.29 2.11 3.41
N ALA A 154 -20.35 2.63 4.21
CA ALA A 154 -20.23 2.37 5.65
C ALA A 154 -19.80 3.64 6.44
N PRO A 155 -20.15 3.74 7.74
CA PRO A 155 -19.81 4.91 8.56
C PRO A 155 -18.31 5.06 8.83
N ILE A 156 -17.55 3.96 8.85
CA ILE A 156 -16.11 3.97 9.14
C ILE A 156 -15.31 3.90 7.84
N ARG A 157 -14.51 4.93 7.59
CA ARG A 157 -13.57 5.01 6.46
C ARG A 157 -12.28 5.64 6.98
N TRP A 158 -11.45 4.85 7.65
CA TRP A 158 -10.31 5.30 8.46
C TRP A 158 -8.98 4.99 7.80
N VAL A 159 -7.95 5.80 8.05
CA VAL A 159 -6.56 5.42 7.73
C VAL A 159 -5.77 5.18 9.01
N ASN A 160 -4.72 4.37 8.93
CA ASN A 160 -3.78 4.10 10.00
C ASN A 160 -2.37 4.51 9.56
N GLN A 161 -1.63 5.13 10.47
CA GLN A 161 -0.23 5.49 10.33
C GLN A 161 0.58 4.67 11.32
N TRP A 162 1.58 3.95 10.85
CA TRP A 162 2.51 3.22 11.71
C TRP A 162 3.71 4.07 12.13
N ASP A 163 3.42 5.32 12.51
CA ASP A 163 4.42 6.34 12.80
C ASP A 163 4.89 6.25 14.25
N ASN A 164 6.20 6.19 14.43
CA ASN A 164 6.85 6.23 15.73
C ASN A 164 7.13 7.68 16.14
N LEU A 165 7.15 7.93 17.44
CA LEU A 165 7.40 9.26 18.00
C LEU A 165 8.81 9.82 17.66
N ASP A 166 9.77 8.96 17.31
CA ASP A 166 11.10 9.40 16.89
C ASP A 166 11.16 9.93 15.45
N GLY A 167 10.09 9.73 14.68
CA GLY A 167 9.96 10.14 13.28
C GLY A 167 10.14 9.00 12.27
N SER A 168 10.54 7.80 12.71
CA SER A 168 10.51 6.62 11.85
C SER A 168 9.09 6.14 11.59
N ILE A 169 8.86 5.46 10.47
CA ILE A 169 7.57 4.84 10.15
C ILE A 169 7.80 3.35 9.96
N GLU A 170 7.15 2.52 10.78
CA GLU A 170 7.20 1.07 10.61
C GLU A 170 6.49 0.70 9.31
N ARG A 171 7.23 0.08 8.37
CA ARG A 171 6.77 -0.23 7.01
C ARG A 171 6.29 1.02 6.25
N GLY A 172 6.95 2.15 6.45
CA GLY A 172 6.77 3.36 5.64
C GLY A 172 7.95 3.56 4.70
N PHE A 173 7.66 3.76 3.42
CA PHE A 173 8.68 3.88 2.37
C PHE A 173 8.67 5.25 1.67
N GLY A 174 7.95 6.21 2.27
CA GLY A 174 7.81 7.59 1.83
C GLY A 174 8.56 8.61 2.69
N GLY A 175 9.62 8.21 3.39
CA GLY A 175 10.38 9.07 4.30
C GLY A 175 9.85 9.09 5.74
N ALA A 176 10.33 10.06 6.53
CA ALA A 176 9.99 10.20 7.94
C ALA A 176 8.54 10.67 8.18
N SER A 177 8.04 10.45 9.40
CA SER A 177 6.71 10.87 9.85
C SER A 177 6.45 12.36 9.61
N ILE A 178 5.21 12.66 9.21
CA ILE A 178 4.72 14.04 9.10
C ILE A 178 4.16 14.57 10.44
N PHE A 179 4.01 13.69 11.44
CA PHE A 179 3.42 14.01 12.73
C PHE A 179 4.45 14.15 13.84
N PHE A 180 5.51 13.33 13.81
CA PHE A 180 6.43 13.20 14.93
C PHE A 180 7.89 13.34 14.54
N ALA A 181 8.68 13.89 15.47
CA ALA A 181 10.14 13.84 15.44
C ALA A 181 10.67 13.93 16.87
N ASN A 182 11.75 13.21 17.16
CA ASN A 182 12.49 13.32 18.44
C ASN A 182 11.63 13.11 19.71
N GLY A 183 10.59 12.29 19.64
CA GLY A 183 9.73 11.95 20.79
C GLY A 183 8.48 12.82 20.95
N SER A 184 8.24 13.78 20.06
CA SER A 184 7.16 14.77 20.17
C SER A 184 6.52 15.11 18.83
N ILE A 185 5.37 15.79 18.86
CA ILE A 185 4.69 16.32 17.68
C ILE A 185 5.56 17.40 17.02
N VAL A 186 5.63 17.39 15.69
CA VAL A 186 6.38 18.39 14.91
C VAL A 186 5.77 19.80 15.04
N ASP A 187 6.60 20.84 14.91
CA ASP A 187 6.12 22.22 15.00
C ASP A 187 5.37 22.68 13.74
N ASP A 188 5.83 22.26 12.57
CA ASP A 188 5.19 22.60 11.28
C ASP A 188 4.15 21.55 10.89
N LEU A 189 2.88 21.94 10.95
CA LEU A 189 1.74 21.09 10.60
C LEU A 189 1.21 21.37 9.18
N THR A 190 1.97 22.06 8.32
CA THR A 190 1.58 22.32 6.94
C THR A 190 1.31 21.02 6.19
N ARG A 191 2.22 20.04 6.31
CA ARG A 191 2.07 18.72 5.68
C ARG A 191 0.87 17.94 6.23
N VAL A 192 0.55 18.10 7.52
CA VAL A 192 -0.65 17.52 8.15
C VAL A 192 -1.93 18.11 7.55
N ALA A 193 -1.98 19.42 7.30
CA ALA A 193 -3.11 20.07 6.63
C ALA A 193 -3.27 19.59 5.18
N GLU A 194 -2.16 19.48 4.45
CA GLU A 194 -2.14 18.94 3.08
C GLU A 194 -2.62 17.49 3.03
N TYR A 195 -2.26 16.68 4.01
CA TYR A 195 -2.73 15.31 4.08
C TYR A 195 -4.24 15.23 4.41
N ALA A 196 -4.72 16.06 5.33
CA ALA A 196 -6.14 16.17 5.65
C ALA A 196 -6.98 16.53 4.40
N ARG A 197 -6.45 17.40 3.53
CA ARG A 197 -7.06 17.72 2.22
C ARG A 197 -7.18 16.50 1.32
N LEU A 198 -6.10 15.71 1.18
CA LEU A 198 -6.11 14.49 0.38
C LEU A 198 -7.12 13.49 0.93
N LEU A 199 -7.11 13.22 2.23
CA LEU A 199 -8.04 12.30 2.90
C LEU A 199 -9.51 12.71 2.66
N ALA A 200 -9.85 13.98 2.87
CA ALA A 200 -11.20 14.48 2.69
C ALA A 200 -11.67 14.41 1.22
N SER A 201 -10.77 14.63 0.26
CA SER A 201 -11.12 14.59 -1.16
C SER A 201 -11.53 13.22 -1.69
N VAL A 202 -11.21 12.16 -0.95
CA VAL A 202 -11.63 10.78 -1.25
C VAL A 202 -12.55 10.22 -0.15
N GLY A 203 -13.13 11.08 0.69
CA GLY A 203 -14.21 10.71 1.62
C GLY A 203 -13.76 10.02 2.91
N ILE A 204 -12.47 10.02 3.23
CA ILE A 204 -11.95 9.49 4.50
C ILE A 204 -12.35 10.43 5.64
N ASN A 205 -12.83 9.86 6.75
CA ASN A 205 -13.38 10.64 7.87
C ASN A 205 -12.57 10.56 9.16
N ALA A 206 -11.62 9.63 9.29
CA ALA A 206 -10.69 9.64 10.41
C ALA A 206 -9.32 9.03 10.09
N ILE A 207 -8.37 9.30 10.98
CA ILE A 207 -6.99 8.80 10.94
C ILE A 207 -6.50 8.43 12.33
N VAL A 208 -5.87 7.26 12.45
CA VAL A 208 -5.01 6.94 13.60
C VAL A 208 -3.60 7.40 13.28
N VAL A 209 -3.07 8.34 14.06
CA VAL A 209 -1.85 9.10 13.71
C VAL A 209 -0.56 8.43 14.15
N ASN A 210 -0.60 7.44 15.04
CA ASN A 210 0.59 6.80 15.61
C ASN A 210 0.55 5.28 15.50
N ASN A 211 1.74 4.68 15.63
CA ASN A 211 1.94 3.25 15.45
C ASN A 211 1.10 2.37 16.37
N VAL A 212 0.59 1.26 15.82
CA VAL A 212 -0.08 0.18 16.52
C VAL A 212 0.83 -0.51 17.53
N ASN A 213 2.14 -0.55 17.27
CA ASN A 213 3.17 -0.84 18.26
C ASN A 213 3.38 0.42 19.13
N ALA A 214 2.33 0.79 19.86
CA ALA A 214 2.19 2.11 20.47
C ALA A 214 3.24 2.38 21.55
N ASN A 215 3.63 3.65 21.69
CA ASN A 215 4.52 4.11 22.75
C ASN A 215 3.73 4.90 23.80
N SER A 216 3.83 4.47 25.05
CA SER A 216 3.11 5.09 26.18
C SER A 216 3.41 6.58 26.40
N THR A 217 4.56 7.10 25.95
CA THR A 217 4.93 8.51 26.13
C THR A 217 4.09 9.48 25.30
N ILE A 218 3.29 8.98 24.35
CA ILE A 218 2.27 9.78 23.65
C ILE A 218 1.23 10.37 24.63
N LEU A 219 1.06 9.77 25.81
CA LEU A 219 0.11 10.19 26.86
C LEU A 219 0.72 11.19 27.87
N THR A 220 1.89 11.75 27.58
CA THR A 220 2.43 12.89 28.36
C THR A 220 1.64 14.16 28.05
N PRO A 221 1.53 15.13 29.00
CA PRO A 221 0.77 16.36 28.77
C PRO A 221 1.20 17.15 27.53
N ASP A 222 2.51 17.21 27.24
CA ASP A 222 3.04 17.92 26.08
C ASP A 222 2.58 17.26 24.76
N ASN A 223 2.60 15.92 24.71
CA ASN A 223 2.13 15.18 23.54
C ASN A 223 0.60 15.23 23.39
N ILE A 224 -0.18 15.14 24.48
CA ILE A 224 -1.63 15.33 24.43
C ILE A 224 -1.99 16.70 23.85
N ASN A 225 -1.34 17.78 24.29
CA ASN A 225 -1.52 19.11 23.71
C ASN A 225 -1.11 19.16 22.22
N GLY A 226 -0.01 18.48 21.85
CA GLY A 226 0.42 18.36 20.46
C GLY A 226 -0.61 17.64 19.57
N LEU A 227 -1.26 16.60 20.08
CA LEU A 227 -2.36 15.91 19.40
C LEU A 227 -3.56 16.84 19.17
N GLY A 228 -3.87 17.72 20.13
CA GLY A 228 -4.85 18.79 19.93
C GLY A 228 -4.54 19.69 18.73
N ARG A 229 -3.27 20.06 18.54
CA ARG A 229 -2.84 20.85 17.37
C ARG A 229 -3.03 20.10 16.05
N ILE A 230 -2.76 18.78 16.03
CA ILE A 230 -3.02 17.94 14.86
C ILE A 230 -4.53 17.90 14.57
N ALA A 231 -5.36 17.66 15.58
CA ALA A 231 -6.81 17.65 15.42
C ALA A 231 -7.35 18.99 14.90
N ASP A 232 -6.89 20.12 15.46
CA ASP A 232 -7.25 21.47 15.01
C ASP A 232 -6.89 21.71 13.54
N THR A 233 -5.79 21.12 13.07
CA THR A 233 -5.33 21.21 11.68
C THR A 233 -6.20 20.38 10.73
N MET A 234 -6.67 19.21 11.18
CA MET A 234 -7.43 18.27 10.34
C MET A 234 -8.95 18.52 10.36
N ARG A 235 -9.50 19.08 11.44
CA ARG A 235 -10.93 19.33 11.64
C ARG A 235 -11.61 20.17 10.55
N PRO A 236 -10.99 21.22 9.97
CA PRO A 236 -11.58 21.95 8.85
C PRO A 236 -11.85 21.09 7.62
N TYR A 237 -11.19 19.93 7.50
CA TYR A 237 -11.41 18.97 6.42
C TYR A 237 -12.35 17.82 6.82
N GLY A 238 -12.97 17.90 8.01
CA GLY A 238 -13.85 16.86 8.53
C GLY A 238 -13.15 15.56 8.90
N VAL A 239 -11.81 15.55 8.96
CA VAL A 239 -11.01 14.39 9.33
C VAL A 239 -10.75 14.41 10.83
N GLN A 240 -11.32 13.45 11.55
CA GLN A 240 -11.09 13.26 12.98
C GLN A 240 -9.79 12.49 13.21
N ILE A 241 -9.14 12.70 14.35
CA ILE A 241 -7.98 11.88 14.73
C ILE A 241 -8.38 10.83 15.76
N GLY A 242 -7.69 9.69 15.72
CA GLY A 242 -7.70 8.63 16.72
C GLY A 242 -6.27 8.26 17.10
N LEU A 243 -6.13 7.42 18.13
CA LEU A 243 -4.82 7.11 18.73
C LEU A 243 -4.65 5.62 18.95
N SER A 244 -3.48 5.10 18.59
CA SER A 244 -3.08 3.77 19.02
C SER A 244 -2.60 3.78 20.46
N LEU A 245 -3.09 2.84 21.27
CA LEU A 245 -2.80 2.78 22.70
C LEU A 245 -1.82 1.66 23.04
N TYR A 246 -0.87 1.97 23.93
CA TYR A 246 -0.05 0.95 24.58
C TYR A 246 -0.79 0.41 25.80
N PHE A 247 -1.25 -0.84 25.75
CA PHE A 247 -2.18 -1.40 26.74
C PHE A 247 -1.64 -1.30 28.19
N ALA A 248 -0.35 -1.52 28.38
CA ALA A 248 0.31 -1.46 29.70
C ALA A 248 0.72 -0.03 30.13
N SER A 249 0.22 1.03 29.49
CA SER A 249 0.51 2.43 29.84
C SER A 249 0.42 2.77 31.35
N PRO A 250 -0.56 2.25 32.13
CA PRO A 250 -0.66 2.57 33.55
C PRO A 250 0.59 2.21 34.38
N THR A 251 1.44 1.29 33.92
CA THR A 251 2.63 0.83 34.64
C THR A 251 3.95 1.39 34.10
N GLN A 252 3.90 2.31 33.12
CA GLN A 252 5.11 2.79 32.42
C GLN A 252 5.76 4.02 33.06
N GLY A 253 5.23 4.54 34.18
CA GLY A 253 5.79 5.74 34.81
C GLY A 253 5.73 7.00 33.94
N ILE A 254 4.65 7.16 33.16
CA ILE A 254 4.47 8.27 32.23
C ILE A 254 4.45 9.61 33.00
N LYS A 255 5.28 10.57 32.57
CA LYS A 255 5.32 11.91 33.17
C LYS A 255 3.93 12.55 33.13
N GLY A 256 3.43 12.97 34.28
CA GLY A 256 2.12 13.63 34.42
C GLY A 256 0.94 12.69 34.65
N GLN A 257 1.16 11.36 34.66
CA GLN A 257 0.14 10.37 34.97
C GLN A 257 0.48 9.61 36.26
N ALA A 258 -0.52 9.02 36.91
CA ALA A 258 -0.28 8.12 38.04
C ALA A 258 0.45 6.86 37.56
N ASN A 259 1.40 6.35 38.36
CA ASN A 259 2.10 5.10 38.07
C ASN A 259 1.50 3.96 38.91
N LEU A 260 0.85 3.01 38.24
CA LEU A 260 0.24 1.84 38.87
C LEU A 260 1.19 0.63 38.83
N THR A 261 0.86 -0.41 39.59
CA THR A 261 1.58 -1.68 39.60
C THR A 261 0.96 -2.74 38.69
N THR A 262 -0.21 -2.46 38.12
CA THR A 262 -0.99 -3.36 37.26
C THR A 262 -1.60 -2.62 36.07
N PHE A 263 -1.92 -3.36 35.02
CA PHE A 263 -2.72 -2.91 33.88
C PHE A 263 -3.90 -3.88 33.61
N ASP A 264 -4.36 -4.60 34.63
CA ASP A 264 -5.55 -5.46 34.54
C ASP A 264 -6.79 -4.62 34.20
N PRO A 265 -7.49 -4.89 33.07
CA PRO A 265 -8.62 -4.07 32.63
C PRO A 265 -9.82 -4.07 33.58
N LEU A 266 -9.88 -5.00 34.54
CA LEU A 266 -10.94 -5.04 35.55
C LEU A 266 -10.54 -4.40 36.89
N ASP A 267 -9.29 -3.97 37.05
CA ASP A 267 -8.84 -3.28 38.25
C ASP A 267 -9.41 -1.85 38.30
N SER A 268 -10.01 -1.46 39.44
CA SER A 268 -10.69 -0.16 39.55
C SER A 268 -9.74 1.04 39.43
N GLU A 269 -8.47 0.89 39.81
CA GLU A 269 -7.46 1.94 39.61
C GLU A 269 -7.11 2.09 38.13
N VAL A 270 -7.01 0.98 37.38
CA VAL A 270 -6.77 0.97 35.93
C VAL A 270 -7.93 1.59 35.17
N VAL A 271 -9.18 1.23 35.51
CA VAL A 271 -10.38 1.84 34.92
C VAL A 271 -10.40 3.35 35.17
N THR A 272 -10.11 3.78 36.39
CA THR A 272 -10.04 5.21 36.75
C THR A 272 -8.93 5.92 35.99
N TRP A 273 -7.77 5.28 35.85
CA TRP A 273 -6.62 5.82 35.12
C TRP A 273 -6.97 6.10 33.65
N TRP A 274 -7.53 5.12 32.95
CA TRP A 274 -7.92 5.30 31.55
C TRP A 274 -9.07 6.28 31.37
N THR A 275 -10.02 6.33 32.30
CA THR A 275 -11.09 7.34 32.30
C THR A 275 -10.49 8.76 32.40
N ASN A 276 -9.53 8.97 33.30
CA ASN A 276 -8.91 10.28 33.49
C ASN A 276 -8.05 10.71 32.31
N VAL A 277 -7.22 9.81 31.75
CA VAL A 277 -6.40 10.11 30.57
C VAL A 277 -7.29 10.39 29.36
N THR A 278 -8.35 9.60 29.18
CA THR A 278 -9.31 9.82 28.09
C THR A 278 -9.99 11.19 28.21
N SER A 279 -10.41 11.59 29.43
CA SER A 279 -10.94 12.93 29.66
C SER A 279 -9.95 14.04 29.26
N GLN A 280 -8.67 13.90 29.64
CA GLN A 280 -7.63 14.88 29.26
C GLN A 280 -7.45 14.99 27.75
N ILE A 281 -7.56 13.87 27.02
CA ILE A 281 -7.48 13.85 25.56
C ILE A 281 -8.71 14.54 24.95
N TYR A 282 -9.91 14.26 25.43
CA TYR A 282 -11.14 14.91 24.94
C TYR A 282 -11.22 16.40 25.30
N ASP A 283 -10.55 16.86 26.36
CA ASP A 283 -10.46 18.30 26.67
C ASP A 283 -9.75 19.09 25.56
N VAL A 284 -8.78 18.47 24.87
CA VAL A 284 -8.04 19.09 23.75
C VAL A 284 -8.51 18.63 22.37
N ILE A 285 -9.18 17.48 22.28
CA ILE A 285 -9.75 16.93 21.03
C ILE A 285 -11.20 16.50 21.29
N PRO A 286 -12.15 17.45 21.35
CA PRO A 286 -13.54 17.16 21.73
C PRO A 286 -14.27 16.22 20.76
N ASP A 287 -13.77 16.10 19.53
CA ASP A 287 -14.31 15.34 18.42
C ASP A 287 -13.41 14.16 18.02
N MET A 288 -12.61 13.63 18.94
CA MET A 288 -11.73 12.48 18.68
C MET A 288 -12.54 11.29 18.13
N ALA A 289 -12.03 10.63 17.09
CA ALA A 289 -12.67 9.46 16.50
C ALA A 289 -12.69 8.26 17.48
N GLY A 290 -11.59 8.09 18.22
CA GLY A 290 -11.45 7.04 19.22
C GLY A 290 -10.06 6.40 19.26
N TYR A 291 -10.01 5.13 19.62
CA TYR A 291 -8.77 4.39 19.85
C TYR A 291 -8.57 3.23 18.88
N LEU A 292 -7.30 2.88 18.64
CA LEU A 292 -6.87 1.66 17.98
C LEU A 292 -6.00 0.83 18.94
N VAL A 293 -6.25 -0.48 19.03
CA VAL A 293 -5.57 -1.34 20.00
C VAL A 293 -5.02 -2.58 19.32
N LYS A 294 -3.69 -2.75 19.40
CA LYS A 294 -2.99 -4.02 19.16
C LYS A 294 -2.61 -4.57 20.54
N ALA A 295 -3.18 -5.70 20.93
CA ALA A 295 -2.97 -6.30 22.24
C ALA A 295 -2.68 -7.80 22.12
N ASN A 296 -1.81 -8.32 22.99
CA ASN A 296 -1.39 -9.73 23.02
C ASN A 296 -0.91 -10.28 21.65
N SER A 297 -0.20 -9.46 20.87
CA SER A 297 0.30 -9.80 19.54
C SER A 297 1.72 -9.29 19.36
N GLU A 298 2.63 -10.14 18.87
CA GLU A 298 4.05 -9.80 18.60
C GLU A 298 4.76 -9.12 19.80
N GLY A 299 4.50 -9.60 21.01
CA GLY A 299 5.09 -9.06 22.24
C GLY A 299 4.37 -7.84 22.82
N GLN A 300 3.35 -7.29 22.16
CA GLN A 300 2.53 -6.23 22.73
C GLN A 300 1.73 -6.72 23.94
N PRO A 301 1.66 -5.95 25.05
CA PRO A 301 0.91 -6.32 26.24
C PRO A 301 -0.59 -6.34 25.96
N GLY A 302 -1.36 -7.02 26.81
CA GLY A 302 -2.80 -7.08 26.65
C GLY A 302 -3.51 -7.86 27.76
N PRO A 303 -4.86 -7.98 27.68
CA PRO A 303 -5.70 -8.54 28.73
C PRO A 303 -5.35 -10.00 29.09
N ILE A 304 -4.86 -10.81 28.14
CA ILE A 304 -4.54 -12.23 28.37
C ILE A 304 -3.46 -12.38 29.45
N THR A 305 -2.59 -11.37 29.66
CA THR A 305 -1.58 -11.36 30.74
C THR A 305 -2.21 -11.54 32.12
N TYR A 306 -3.46 -11.10 32.31
CA TYR A 306 -4.22 -11.22 33.55
C TYR A 306 -5.34 -12.26 33.50
N ASN A 307 -5.27 -13.19 32.54
CA ASN A 307 -6.32 -14.18 32.29
C ASN A 307 -7.69 -13.51 32.06
N ARG A 308 -7.69 -12.37 31.35
CA ARG A 308 -8.87 -11.65 30.89
C ARG A 308 -9.10 -11.91 29.41
N THR A 309 -10.33 -11.75 28.95
CA THR A 309 -10.68 -11.90 27.53
C THR A 309 -10.26 -10.66 26.73
N LEU A 310 -10.15 -10.83 25.41
CA LEU A 310 -9.92 -9.69 24.51
C LEU A 310 -11.09 -8.69 24.56
N ALA A 311 -12.32 -9.17 24.76
CA ALA A 311 -13.51 -8.33 24.96
C ALA A 311 -13.43 -7.51 26.26
N GLU A 312 -13.02 -8.10 27.39
CA GLU A 312 -12.81 -7.35 28.64
C GLU A 312 -11.77 -6.23 28.48
N GLY A 313 -10.68 -6.51 27.73
CA GLY A 313 -9.68 -5.51 27.39
C GLY A 313 -10.19 -4.42 26.45
N ALA A 314 -10.98 -4.75 25.43
CA ALA A 314 -11.59 -3.77 24.54
C ALA A 314 -12.61 -2.89 25.26
N ASN A 315 -13.47 -3.49 26.08
CA ASN A 315 -14.57 -2.81 26.78
C ASN A 315 -14.06 -1.83 27.85
N LEU A 316 -12.85 -2.00 28.39
CA LEU A 316 -12.18 -0.98 29.21
C LEU A 316 -12.10 0.35 28.46
N PHE A 317 -11.56 0.33 27.25
CA PHE A 317 -11.40 1.53 26.43
C PHE A 317 -12.74 2.02 25.90
N ALA A 318 -13.63 1.09 25.53
CA ALA A 318 -14.96 1.40 25.01
C ALA A 318 -15.76 2.24 26.00
N LYS A 319 -15.76 1.85 27.28
CA LYS A 319 -16.40 2.59 28.38
C LYS A 319 -15.75 3.95 28.63
N ALA A 320 -14.42 4.06 28.49
CA ALA A 320 -13.73 5.33 28.69
C ALA A 320 -14.09 6.38 27.61
N VAL A 321 -14.26 5.96 26.35
CA VAL A 321 -14.60 6.86 25.23
C VAL A 321 -16.11 7.05 25.03
N GLN A 322 -16.95 6.16 25.56
CA GLN A 322 -18.40 6.19 25.38
C GLN A 322 -19.07 7.53 25.70
N PRO A 323 -18.73 8.26 26.80
CA PRO A 323 -19.35 9.55 27.11
C PRO A 323 -19.17 10.63 26.05
N TYR A 324 -18.20 10.42 25.14
CA TYR A 324 -17.82 11.36 24.09
C TYR A 324 -18.20 10.86 22.69
N GLY A 325 -18.78 9.67 22.57
CA GLY A 325 -19.17 9.06 21.29
C GLY A 325 -18.04 8.40 20.50
N GLY A 326 -16.87 8.18 21.12
CA GLY A 326 -15.73 7.56 20.43
C GLY A 326 -15.87 6.05 20.21
N ILE A 327 -15.12 5.55 19.22
CA ILE A 327 -15.08 4.13 18.81
C ILE A 327 -13.76 3.47 19.23
N VAL A 328 -13.79 2.19 19.57
CA VAL A 328 -12.56 1.40 19.78
C VAL A 328 -12.39 0.41 18.63
N MET A 329 -11.38 0.64 17.79
CA MET A 329 -10.87 -0.34 16.85
C MET A 329 -9.97 -1.33 17.58
N PHE A 330 -10.44 -2.55 17.78
CA PHE A 330 -9.67 -3.61 18.41
C PHE A 330 -9.17 -4.59 17.35
N ARG A 331 -7.86 -4.64 17.12
CA ARG A 331 -7.29 -5.41 16.00
C ARG A 331 -7.37 -6.91 16.27
N ALA A 332 -7.89 -7.66 15.30
CA ALA A 332 -7.93 -9.12 15.31
C ALA A 332 -6.62 -9.79 14.88
N PHE A 333 -5.55 -9.01 14.72
CA PHE A 333 -4.21 -9.51 14.41
C PHE A 333 -3.54 -10.06 15.67
N VAL A 334 -4.00 -11.23 16.13
CA VAL A 334 -3.53 -11.91 17.34
C VAL A 334 -3.18 -13.35 16.98
N TYR A 335 -1.95 -13.78 17.28
CA TYR A 335 -1.47 -15.14 17.06
C TYR A 335 -0.28 -15.45 17.98
N ASN A 336 0.02 -16.73 18.16
CA ASN A 336 1.15 -17.20 18.94
C ASN A 336 2.33 -17.58 18.04
N GLN A 337 3.55 -17.55 18.58
CA GLN A 337 4.67 -18.28 17.98
C GLN A 337 4.34 -19.77 17.98
N LEU A 338 4.54 -20.41 16.83
CA LEU A 338 4.14 -21.80 16.59
C LEU A 338 5.36 -22.73 16.56
N ASN A 339 5.11 -24.03 16.71
CA ASN A 339 6.10 -25.08 16.50
C ASN A 339 5.83 -25.76 15.16
N GLU A 340 6.70 -25.56 14.18
CA GLU A 340 6.53 -26.12 12.82
C GLU A 340 6.49 -27.64 12.77
N SER A 341 7.17 -28.32 13.70
CA SER A 341 7.10 -29.78 13.82
C SER A 341 5.70 -30.28 14.19
N ASP A 342 4.83 -29.42 14.72
CA ASP A 342 3.41 -29.71 14.87
C ASP A 342 2.68 -29.42 13.54
N TRP A 343 2.28 -30.48 12.86
CA TRP A 343 1.55 -30.41 11.58
C TRP A 343 0.10 -29.90 11.72
N LYS A 344 -0.41 -29.72 12.94
CA LYS A 344 -1.71 -29.10 13.20
C LYS A 344 -1.60 -27.62 13.60
N ALA A 345 -0.39 -27.13 13.88
CA ALA A 345 -0.19 -25.71 14.15
C ALA A 345 -0.42 -24.88 12.88
N ASP A 346 -1.28 -23.87 12.97
CA ASP A 346 -1.61 -23.01 11.84
C ASP A 346 -1.94 -21.60 12.32
N ARG A 347 -1.19 -20.62 11.82
CA ARG A 347 -1.44 -19.21 12.14
C ARG A 347 -2.76 -18.74 11.55
N ALA A 348 -3.21 -19.31 10.43
CA ALA A 348 -4.44 -18.89 9.77
C ALA A 348 -5.70 -19.12 10.65
N ASN A 349 -5.67 -20.09 11.57
CA ASN A 349 -6.76 -20.35 12.52
C ASN A 349 -6.88 -19.28 13.62
N ALA A 350 -5.78 -18.57 13.93
CA ALA A 350 -5.66 -17.83 15.18
C ALA A 350 -6.75 -16.78 15.37
N ALA A 351 -7.03 -15.97 14.35
CA ALA A 351 -8.05 -14.91 14.45
C ALA A 351 -9.44 -15.48 14.78
N VAL A 352 -9.82 -16.62 14.18
CA VAL A 352 -11.10 -17.28 14.48
C VAL A 352 -11.08 -17.85 15.89
N ASP A 353 -10.01 -18.55 16.28
CA ASP A 353 -9.90 -19.18 17.60
C ASP A 353 -9.99 -18.16 18.74
N PHE A 354 -9.35 -16.99 18.59
CA PHE A 354 -9.34 -15.94 19.61
C PHE A 354 -10.65 -15.16 19.69
N PHE A 355 -11.30 -14.87 18.56
CA PHE A 355 -12.42 -13.92 18.53
C PHE A 355 -13.80 -14.55 18.41
N LYS A 356 -13.94 -15.70 17.74
CA LYS A 356 -15.26 -16.36 17.60
C LYS A 356 -15.95 -16.65 18.94
N PRO A 357 -15.24 -17.14 20.00
CA PRO A 357 -15.88 -17.36 21.29
C PRO A 357 -16.34 -16.08 22.01
N LEU A 358 -15.94 -14.90 21.52
CA LEU A 358 -16.22 -13.58 22.09
C LEU A 358 -17.30 -12.81 21.32
N ASP A 359 -17.90 -13.41 20.29
CA ASP A 359 -18.97 -12.77 19.51
C ASP A 359 -20.15 -12.40 20.42
N GLY A 360 -20.47 -11.10 20.48
CA GLY A 360 -21.52 -10.54 21.34
C GLY A 360 -21.06 -10.11 22.74
N GLU A 361 -19.80 -10.31 23.11
CA GLU A 361 -19.24 -9.87 24.41
C GLU A 361 -18.60 -8.47 24.34
N PHE A 362 -18.44 -7.92 23.14
CA PHE A 362 -17.89 -6.58 22.90
C PHE A 362 -18.98 -5.51 23.07
N ASP A 363 -18.64 -4.38 23.70
CA ASP A 363 -19.57 -3.24 23.83
C ASP A 363 -19.91 -2.63 22.45
N ASP A 364 -21.08 -2.00 22.31
CA ASP A 364 -21.61 -1.52 21.01
C ASP A 364 -20.69 -0.56 20.22
N ASN A 365 -19.82 0.18 20.91
CA ASN A 365 -18.84 1.08 20.30
C ASN A 365 -17.45 0.45 20.09
N VAL A 366 -17.33 -0.88 20.20
CA VAL A 366 -16.16 -1.64 19.78
C VAL A 366 -16.36 -2.17 18.36
N VAL A 367 -15.32 -2.02 17.55
CA VAL A 367 -15.24 -2.56 16.20
C VAL A 367 -14.02 -3.46 16.12
N VAL A 368 -14.22 -4.73 15.80
CA VAL A 368 -13.12 -5.67 15.58
C VAL A 368 -12.53 -5.39 14.19
N GLN A 369 -11.29 -4.90 14.17
CA GLN A 369 -10.57 -4.55 12.93
C GLN A 369 -9.78 -5.76 12.44
N ILE A 370 -10.13 -6.29 11.26
CA ILE A 370 -9.67 -7.59 10.74
C ILE A 370 -8.93 -7.37 9.43
N LYS A 371 -7.69 -7.85 9.30
CA LYS A 371 -6.97 -7.84 8.02
C LYS A 371 -7.77 -8.56 6.92
N TYR A 372 -7.57 -8.20 5.66
CA TYR A 372 -8.32 -8.81 4.56
C TYR A 372 -8.19 -10.34 4.50
N GLY A 373 -7.03 -10.87 4.88
CA GLY A 373 -6.75 -12.30 5.02
C GLY A 373 -6.27 -12.66 6.43
N PRO A 374 -6.15 -13.95 6.74
CA PRO A 374 -5.88 -14.44 8.09
C PRO A 374 -4.39 -14.47 8.46
N ILE A 375 -3.46 -14.16 7.55
CA ILE A 375 -2.01 -14.12 7.84
C ILE A 375 -1.52 -12.69 8.00
N ASP A 376 -1.14 -12.00 6.92
CA ASP A 376 -0.40 -10.74 6.99
C ASP A 376 -0.19 -10.04 5.64
N PHE A 377 -1.27 -9.60 5.00
CA PHE A 377 -1.21 -8.74 3.81
C PHE A 377 -0.36 -9.31 2.65
N GLN A 378 -0.39 -10.63 2.46
CA GLN A 378 0.39 -11.31 1.42
C GLN A 378 -0.17 -11.04 0.01
N VAL A 379 0.64 -11.28 -1.02
CA VAL A 379 0.29 -11.05 -2.45
C VAL A 379 -1.02 -11.68 -2.90
N ARG A 380 -1.44 -12.75 -2.23
CA ARG A 380 -2.80 -13.26 -2.24
C ARG A 380 -3.09 -13.99 -0.93
N GLU A 381 -4.25 -13.72 -0.35
CA GLU A 381 -4.83 -14.50 0.75
C GLU A 381 -6.32 -14.71 0.47
N PRO A 382 -6.94 -15.81 0.95
CA PRO A 382 -8.39 -15.89 0.97
C PRO A 382 -8.96 -14.85 1.94
N ALA A 383 -10.18 -14.38 1.68
CA ALA A 383 -10.86 -13.47 2.60
C ALA A 383 -10.98 -14.08 4.00
N SER A 384 -10.65 -13.31 5.04
CA SER A 384 -10.61 -13.82 6.42
C SER A 384 -11.94 -14.48 6.83
N PRO A 385 -11.94 -15.75 7.29
CA PRO A 385 -13.17 -16.43 7.70
C PRO A 385 -13.80 -15.79 8.95
N LEU A 386 -13.06 -14.95 9.68
CA LEU A 386 -13.59 -14.24 10.84
C LEU A 386 -14.77 -13.34 10.48
N PHE A 387 -14.84 -12.81 9.24
CA PHE A 387 -16.00 -12.05 8.75
C PHE A 387 -17.31 -12.84 8.81
N ALA A 388 -17.26 -14.17 8.69
CA ALA A 388 -18.44 -15.04 8.79
C ALA A 388 -18.69 -15.59 10.20
N ASN A 389 -17.75 -15.39 11.13
CA ASN A 389 -17.80 -15.95 12.49
C ASN A 389 -18.20 -14.95 13.58
N LEU A 390 -18.16 -13.63 13.29
CA LEU A 390 -18.65 -12.59 14.20
C LEU A 390 -19.99 -12.03 13.71
N ARG A 391 -21.10 -12.49 14.30
CA ARG A 391 -22.45 -12.09 13.90
C ARG A 391 -23.00 -10.95 14.75
N ASN A 392 -22.59 -10.87 16.01
CA ASN A 392 -23.13 -9.96 17.02
C ASN A 392 -22.11 -8.88 17.43
N THR A 393 -21.04 -8.70 16.67
CA THR A 393 -19.97 -7.74 16.97
C THR A 393 -19.61 -6.96 15.72
N SER A 394 -19.61 -5.62 15.79
CA SER A 394 -19.22 -4.73 14.68
C SER A 394 -17.80 -5.01 14.20
N MET A 395 -17.54 -4.88 12.89
CA MET A 395 -16.23 -5.19 12.32
C MET A 395 -15.86 -4.22 11.19
N ALA A 396 -14.56 -4.01 10.99
CA ALA A 396 -14.02 -3.29 9.86
C ALA A 396 -12.87 -4.09 9.22
N VAL A 397 -12.70 -3.99 7.91
CA VAL A 397 -11.53 -4.57 7.23
C VAL A 397 -10.32 -3.67 7.40
N GLU A 398 -9.15 -4.23 7.64
CA GLU A 398 -7.86 -3.57 7.54
C GLU A 398 -7.22 -3.98 6.21
N LEU A 399 -6.97 -2.99 5.35
CA LEU A 399 -6.21 -3.12 4.11
C LEU A 399 -4.80 -2.52 4.31
N GLN A 400 -3.87 -2.82 3.40
CA GLN A 400 -2.54 -2.22 3.39
C GLN A 400 -2.35 -1.46 2.08
N VAL A 401 -2.18 -0.14 2.16
CA VAL A 401 -1.79 0.70 1.02
C VAL A 401 -0.26 0.77 0.94
N SER A 402 0.42 0.86 2.09
CA SER A 402 1.87 0.67 2.14
C SER A 402 2.22 -0.75 1.75
N GLN A 403 3.13 -0.92 0.81
CA GLN A 403 3.39 -2.16 0.10
C GLN A 403 4.44 -3.03 0.81
N GLU A 404 4.26 -3.35 2.10
CA GLU A 404 5.24 -4.11 2.89
C GLU A 404 5.73 -5.39 2.20
N TYR A 405 4.78 -6.27 1.82
CA TYR A 405 5.03 -7.53 1.13
C TYR A 405 4.88 -7.42 -0.40
N LEU A 406 4.65 -6.20 -0.90
CA LEU A 406 4.27 -5.92 -2.29
C LEU A 406 5.25 -4.96 -2.96
N GLY A 407 6.53 -5.07 -2.58
CA GLY A 407 7.66 -4.39 -3.22
C GLY A 407 7.95 -2.98 -2.69
N GLN A 408 7.41 -2.59 -1.53
CA GLN A 408 7.85 -1.43 -0.74
C GLN A 408 7.86 -0.09 -1.50
N GLN A 409 6.86 0.12 -2.39
CA GLN A 409 6.80 1.24 -3.34
C GLN A 409 7.99 1.37 -4.30
N THR A 410 8.91 0.40 -4.33
CA THR A 410 9.92 0.26 -5.38
C THR A 410 9.34 -0.40 -6.62
N HIS A 411 8.37 -1.29 -6.44
CA HIS A 411 7.64 -1.97 -7.50
C HIS A 411 6.29 -1.29 -7.71
N LEU A 412 5.90 -1.11 -8.98
CA LEU A 412 4.53 -0.82 -9.34
C LEU A 412 3.66 -2.03 -9.00
N VAL A 413 2.71 -1.85 -8.09
CA VAL A 413 1.66 -2.82 -7.75
C VAL A 413 0.37 -2.04 -7.46
N TYR A 414 -0.60 -2.12 -8.37
CA TYR A 414 -1.93 -1.55 -8.19
C TYR A 414 -2.79 -2.55 -7.41
N LEU A 415 -3.12 -2.19 -6.17
CA LEU A 415 -3.73 -3.06 -5.17
C LEU A 415 -5.26 -3.24 -5.28
N PRO A 416 -6.05 -2.29 -5.83
CA PRO A 416 -7.50 -2.42 -5.89
C PRO A 416 -8.04 -3.72 -6.53
N PRO A 417 -7.45 -4.28 -7.60
CA PRO A 417 -7.87 -5.59 -8.10
C PRO A 417 -7.72 -6.73 -7.08
N LEU A 418 -6.67 -6.70 -6.23
CA LEU A 418 -6.54 -7.63 -5.11
C LEU A 418 -7.68 -7.43 -4.11
N TRP A 419 -7.93 -6.19 -3.68
CA TRP A 419 -8.99 -5.90 -2.72
C TRP A 419 -10.37 -6.29 -3.22
N GLU A 420 -10.62 -6.15 -4.53
CA GLU A 420 -11.87 -6.57 -5.17
C GLU A 420 -12.13 -8.08 -4.99
N THR A 421 -11.07 -8.92 -5.07
CA THR A 421 -11.19 -10.37 -4.81
C THR A 421 -11.63 -10.69 -3.37
N VAL A 422 -11.29 -9.83 -2.41
CA VAL A 422 -11.68 -9.97 -1.00
C VAL A 422 -13.06 -9.40 -0.77
N LEU A 423 -13.27 -8.12 -1.10
CA LEU A 423 -14.51 -7.39 -0.83
C LEU A 423 -15.70 -7.97 -1.60
N GLY A 424 -15.46 -8.51 -2.79
CA GLY A 424 -16.43 -9.18 -3.64
C GLY A 424 -16.64 -10.67 -3.31
N PHE A 425 -15.90 -11.25 -2.36
CA PHE A 425 -16.04 -12.66 -2.02
C PHE A 425 -17.39 -12.93 -1.33
N ASP A 426 -18.15 -13.91 -1.84
CA ASP A 426 -19.41 -14.36 -1.22
C ASP A 426 -19.11 -15.44 -0.17
N MET A 427 -19.29 -15.10 1.11
CA MET A 427 -19.05 -16.00 2.24
C MET A 427 -20.09 -17.13 2.34
N ARG A 428 -21.26 -17.01 1.70
CA ARG A 428 -22.36 -17.99 1.77
C ARG A 428 -22.84 -18.27 3.20
N VAL A 429 -22.89 -17.26 4.07
CA VAL A 429 -23.37 -17.41 5.45
C VAL A 429 -24.81 -17.92 5.42
N ASP A 430 -25.12 -18.96 6.19
CA ASP A 430 -26.42 -19.64 6.22
C ASP A 430 -26.95 -20.09 4.85
N ASN A 431 -26.04 -20.33 3.88
CA ASN A 431 -26.35 -20.63 2.49
C ASN A 431 -26.99 -19.47 1.70
N GLU A 432 -26.87 -18.24 2.17
CA GLU A 432 -27.36 -17.02 1.51
C GLU A 432 -26.20 -16.16 1.01
N THR A 433 -26.47 -15.33 -0.01
CA THR A 433 -25.45 -14.41 -0.56
C THR A 433 -25.02 -13.42 0.52
N SER A 434 -23.74 -13.45 0.85
CA SER A 434 -23.13 -12.71 1.95
C SER A 434 -21.77 -12.17 1.49
N LEU A 435 -21.78 -11.16 0.62
CA LEU A 435 -20.55 -10.53 0.13
C LEU A 435 -19.80 -9.90 1.31
N VAL A 436 -18.47 -10.01 1.36
CA VAL A 436 -17.65 -9.44 2.42
C VAL A 436 -17.94 -7.94 2.61
N ARG A 437 -18.07 -7.17 1.53
CA ARG A 437 -18.47 -5.75 1.59
C ARG A 437 -19.83 -5.51 2.28
N ASP A 438 -20.81 -6.39 2.09
CA ASP A 438 -22.13 -6.26 2.74
C ASP A 438 -22.08 -6.64 4.23
N ILE A 439 -21.23 -7.60 4.58
CA ILE A 439 -20.91 -7.91 5.98
C ILE A 439 -20.27 -6.69 6.63
N LEU A 440 -19.20 -6.14 6.04
CA LEU A 440 -18.46 -4.99 6.55
C LEU A 440 -19.32 -3.74 6.72
N ALA A 441 -20.24 -3.49 5.79
CA ALA A 441 -21.20 -2.39 5.88
C ALA A 441 -22.34 -2.62 6.89
N GLY A 442 -22.32 -3.75 7.61
CA GLY A 442 -23.32 -4.11 8.61
C GLY A 442 -24.65 -4.63 8.05
N ARG A 443 -24.81 -4.73 6.72
CA ARG A 443 -26.08 -5.12 6.08
C ARG A 443 -26.45 -6.58 6.33
N THR A 444 -25.48 -7.49 6.34
CA THR A 444 -25.74 -8.94 6.52
C THR A 444 -26.20 -9.30 7.93
N PHE A 445 -25.71 -8.60 8.96
CA PHE A 445 -25.99 -8.90 10.37
C PHE A 445 -26.67 -7.74 11.12
N GLU A 446 -27.21 -6.76 10.39
CA GLU A 446 -27.94 -5.59 10.93
C GLU A 446 -27.17 -4.79 12.00
N ARG A 447 -25.88 -4.53 11.76
CA ARG A 447 -25.00 -3.79 12.67
C ARG A 447 -24.94 -2.31 12.30
N SER A 448 -24.90 -1.44 13.30
CA SER A 448 -24.85 0.02 13.12
C SER A 448 -23.45 0.55 12.79
N LEU A 449 -22.40 -0.13 13.24
CA LEU A 449 -21.01 0.20 12.95
C LEU A 449 -20.36 -0.85 12.05
N GLY A 450 -19.42 -0.38 11.24
CA GLY A 450 -18.57 -1.20 10.38
C GLY A 450 -17.96 -0.36 9.28
N GLY A 451 -17.09 -0.98 8.49
CA GLY A 451 -16.50 -0.35 7.31
C GLY A 451 -15.05 -0.72 7.08
N TYR A 452 -14.23 0.30 6.85
CA TYR A 452 -12.94 0.16 6.19
C TYR A 452 -11.85 0.92 6.94
N ALA A 453 -10.70 0.28 7.11
CA ALA A 453 -9.46 0.86 7.58
C ALA A 453 -8.33 0.51 6.60
N ALA A 454 -7.34 1.38 6.41
CA ALA A 454 -6.13 1.04 5.66
C ALA A 454 -4.86 1.61 6.27
N VAL A 455 -3.79 0.82 6.28
CA VAL A 455 -2.43 1.26 6.65
C VAL A 455 -1.83 2.00 5.46
N VAL A 456 -1.69 3.33 5.56
CA VAL A 456 -1.23 4.18 4.45
C VAL A 456 0.25 4.53 4.55
N ASN A 457 0.73 4.92 5.74
CA ASN A 457 2.14 5.22 6.00
C ASN A 457 2.72 6.31 5.06
N VAL A 458 2.02 7.45 4.97
CA VAL A 458 2.58 8.62 4.25
C VAL A 458 3.73 9.21 5.05
N GLY A 459 4.78 9.62 4.36
CA GLY A 459 5.91 10.31 4.96
C GLY A 459 6.18 11.68 4.34
N THR A 460 7.34 12.22 4.66
CA THR A 460 7.81 13.56 4.27
C THR A 460 8.27 13.67 2.81
N ASN A 461 8.45 12.56 2.09
CA ASN A 461 8.76 12.56 0.67
C ASN A 461 7.67 13.31 -0.12
N GLN A 462 8.05 14.02 -1.19
CA GLN A 462 7.10 14.83 -1.97
C GLN A 462 6.00 13.99 -2.62
N THR A 463 6.24 12.73 -2.93
CA THR A 463 5.21 11.81 -3.44
C THR A 463 4.35 11.18 -2.35
N TRP A 464 4.56 11.52 -1.07
CA TRP A 464 3.93 10.94 0.13
C TRP A 464 4.29 9.49 0.41
N LEU A 465 4.16 8.61 -0.58
CA LEU A 465 4.38 7.16 -0.47
C LEU A 465 5.74 6.72 -1.04
N GLY A 466 6.58 7.66 -1.49
CA GLY A 466 7.88 7.37 -2.12
C GLY A 466 7.80 7.17 -3.64
N SER A 467 6.64 6.81 -4.18
CA SER A 467 6.41 6.58 -5.62
C SER A 467 5.20 7.35 -6.12
N HIS A 468 5.33 7.98 -7.30
CA HIS A 468 4.23 8.68 -7.98
C HIS A 468 3.06 7.75 -8.25
N LEU A 469 3.34 6.53 -8.74
CA LEU A 469 2.27 5.59 -9.10
C LEU A 469 1.63 4.91 -7.88
N SER A 470 2.33 4.79 -6.75
CA SER A 470 1.75 4.19 -5.53
C SER A 470 0.65 5.09 -4.92
N MET A 471 0.62 6.39 -5.22
CA MET A 471 -0.47 7.28 -4.81
C MET A 471 -1.84 6.89 -5.41
N ALA A 472 -1.85 6.13 -6.50
CA ALA A 472 -3.10 5.57 -7.05
C ALA A 472 -3.78 4.61 -6.06
N ASN A 473 -3.01 3.86 -5.26
CA ASN A 473 -3.54 2.94 -4.25
C ASN A 473 -4.24 3.71 -3.11
N PHE A 474 -3.66 4.83 -2.67
CA PHE A 474 -4.29 5.68 -1.65
C PHE A 474 -5.58 6.34 -2.18
N TYR A 475 -5.55 6.88 -3.40
CA TYR A 475 -6.75 7.42 -4.04
C TYR A 475 -7.85 6.36 -4.15
N ALA A 476 -7.51 5.17 -4.65
CA ALA A 476 -8.45 4.10 -4.86
C ALA A 476 -9.01 3.53 -3.56
N TYR A 477 -8.21 3.45 -2.50
CA TYR A 477 -8.70 3.07 -1.18
C TYR A 477 -9.86 3.97 -0.73
N GLY A 478 -9.70 5.30 -0.82
CA GLY A 478 -10.78 6.21 -0.44
C GLY A 478 -12.02 6.07 -1.32
N LYS A 479 -11.85 5.91 -2.64
CA LYS A 479 -12.97 5.67 -3.56
C LYS A 479 -13.71 4.36 -3.27
N LEU A 480 -13.00 3.29 -2.90
CA LEU A 480 -13.60 1.99 -2.56
C LEU A 480 -14.21 1.97 -1.15
N ALA A 481 -13.64 2.70 -0.19
CA ALA A 481 -14.23 2.87 1.13
C ALA A 481 -15.56 3.68 1.07
N TRP A 482 -15.69 4.56 0.07
CA TRP A 482 -16.95 5.22 -0.26
C TRP A 482 -17.93 4.30 -0.97
N ASP A 483 -17.49 3.60 -2.02
CA ASP A 483 -18.29 2.64 -2.80
C ASP A 483 -17.43 1.44 -3.26
N PRO A 484 -17.56 0.28 -2.60
CA PRO A 484 -16.76 -0.92 -2.88
C PRO A 484 -17.23 -1.67 -4.14
N THR A 485 -18.17 -1.11 -4.90
CA THR A 485 -18.68 -1.69 -6.15
C THR A 485 -18.11 -1.03 -7.40
N ARG A 486 -17.34 0.07 -7.23
CA ARG A 486 -16.75 0.81 -8.34
C ARG A 486 -15.70 -0.01 -9.08
N ASP A 487 -15.72 0.15 -10.40
CA ASP A 487 -14.70 -0.42 -11.29
C ASP A 487 -13.31 0.14 -10.96
N THR A 488 -12.41 -0.77 -10.58
CA THR A 488 -11.05 -0.45 -10.15
C THR A 488 -10.18 0.11 -11.28
N THR A 489 -10.46 -0.24 -12.53
CA THR A 489 -9.80 0.35 -13.72
C THR A 489 -10.27 1.79 -13.93
N LYS A 490 -11.58 2.06 -13.80
CA LYS A 490 -12.11 3.43 -13.91
C LYS A 490 -11.61 4.36 -12.82
N ILE A 491 -11.46 3.87 -11.59
CA ILE A 491 -10.81 4.63 -10.52
C ILE A 491 -9.38 5.02 -10.93
N HIS A 492 -8.62 4.11 -11.52
CA HIS A 492 -7.25 4.39 -11.96
C HIS A 492 -7.21 5.40 -13.13
N GLU A 493 -8.13 5.29 -14.09
CA GLU A 493 -8.25 6.27 -15.17
C GLU A 493 -8.52 7.67 -14.62
N ASP A 494 -9.47 7.81 -13.68
CA ASP A 494 -9.80 9.08 -13.02
C ASP A 494 -8.58 9.65 -12.29
N TRP A 495 -7.87 8.82 -11.52
CA TRP A 495 -6.65 9.21 -10.85
C TRP A 495 -5.57 9.68 -11.84
N THR A 496 -5.42 8.98 -12.96
CA THR A 496 -4.43 9.32 -14.00
C THR A 496 -4.78 10.66 -14.65
N ARG A 497 -6.07 10.94 -14.92
CA ARG A 497 -6.52 12.25 -15.43
C ARG A 497 -6.16 13.38 -14.48
N LEU A 498 -6.43 13.19 -13.19
CA LEU A 498 -6.17 14.17 -12.14
C LEU A 498 -4.66 14.38 -11.90
N THR A 499 -3.85 13.33 -12.06
CA THR A 499 -2.43 13.33 -11.69
C THR A 499 -1.54 13.70 -12.88
N PHE A 500 -1.74 13.11 -14.05
CA PHE A 500 -0.88 13.26 -15.23
C PHE A 500 -1.53 14.04 -16.39
N GLY A 501 -2.84 14.31 -16.33
CA GLY A 501 -3.55 15.12 -17.31
C GLY A 501 -4.43 14.32 -18.27
N LEU A 502 -5.01 15.02 -19.25
CA LEU A 502 -6.12 14.50 -20.08
C LEU A 502 -5.68 13.81 -21.39
N ASP A 503 -4.38 13.62 -21.64
CA ASP A 503 -3.91 12.93 -22.85
C ASP A 503 -4.30 11.44 -22.79
N GLN A 504 -5.12 10.99 -23.74
CA GLN A 504 -5.66 9.62 -23.73
C GLN A 504 -4.57 8.54 -23.78
N ASN A 505 -3.45 8.78 -24.48
CA ASN A 505 -2.36 7.82 -24.54
C ASN A 505 -1.63 7.71 -23.19
N VAL A 506 -1.51 8.81 -22.44
CA VAL A 506 -1.00 8.77 -21.06
C VAL A 506 -1.95 7.95 -20.17
N ILE A 507 -3.25 8.24 -20.24
CA ILE A 507 -4.29 7.54 -19.45
C ILE A 507 -4.27 6.04 -19.73
N ASP A 508 -4.32 5.65 -21.01
CA ASP A 508 -4.38 4.26 -21.45
C ASP A 508 -3.11 3.51 -21.04
N THR A 509 -1.93 4.10 -21.27
CA THR A 509 -0.65 3.45 -21.00
C THR A 509 -0.44 3.20 -19.51
N ILE A 510 -0.64 4.23 -18.67
CA ILE A 510 -0.43 4.10 -17.21
C ILE A 510 -1.50 3.16 -16.61
N THR A 511 -2.75 3.25 -17.07
CA THR A 511 -3.81 2.35 -16.61
C THR A 511 -3.55 0.91 -16.99
N GLN A 512 -3.09 0.64 -18.21
CA GLN A 512 -2.72 -0.71 -18.63
C GLN A 512 -1.58 -1.28 -17.76
N MET A 513 -0.54 -0.48 -17.50
CA MET A 513 0.54 -0.88 -16.59
C MET A 513 0.01 -1.21 -15.19
N ALA A 514 -0.90 -0.39 -14.66
CA ALA A 514 -1.48 -0.60 -13.34
C ALA A 514 -2.29 -1.91 -13.25
N VAL A 515 -3.20 -2.19 -14.19
CA VAL A 515 -4.02 -3.41 -14.14
C VAL A 515 -3.20 -4.69 -14.33
N GLU A 516 -2.07 -4.62 -15.05
CA GLU A 516 -1.15 -5.76 -15.25
C GLU A 516 -0.19 -5.95 -14.06
N SER A 517 -0.03 -4.95 -13.20
CA SER A 517 1.06 -4.91 -12.21
C SER A 517 0.92 -5.90 -11.05
N TRP A 518 -0.26 -6.07 -10.46
CA TRP A 518 -0.47 -7.05 -9.39
C TRP A 518 -0.35 -8.50 -9.88
N PRO A 519 -1.01 -8.92 -10.98
CA PRO A 519 -0.81 -10.26 -11.53
C PRO A 519 0.66 -10.52 -11.91
N ALA A 520 1.38 -9.52 -12.43
CA ALA A 520 2.80 -9.66 -12.69
C ALA A 520 3.58 -9.91 -11.39
N TYR A 521 3.35 -9.09 -10.35
CA TYR A 521 4.01 -9.24 -9.05
C TYR A 521 3.73 -10.59 -8.42
N GLU A 522 2.47 -11.02 -8.35
CA GLU A 522 2.10 -12.37 -7.88
C GLU A 522 2.84 -13.46 -8.63
N ASN A 523 2.89 -13.37 -9.95
CA ASN A 523 3.54 -14.36 -10.79
C ASN A 523 5.03 -14.51 -10.48
N TYR A 524 5.78 -13.41 -10.24
CA TYR A 524 7.21 -13.48 -9.93
C TYR A 524 7.57 -13.50 -8.44
N SER A 525 6.63 -13.28 -7.51
CA SER A 525 6.91 -13.29 -6.06
C SER A 525 6.37 -14.51 -5.32
N GLY A 526 5.22 -15.03 -5.73
CA GLY A 526 4.53 -16.11 -5.04
C GLY A 526 3.09 -16.27 -5.55
N ASN A 527 2.81 -17.42 -6.16
CA ASN A 527 1.53 -17.73 -6.81
C ASN A 527 0.89 -19.01 -6.22
N LEU A 528 -0.28 -19.40 -6.72
CA LEU A 528 -1.05 -20.57 -6.25
C LEU A 528 -1.42 -20.52 -4.75
N GLY A 529 -1.41 -19.34 -4.14
CA GLY A 529 -1.74 -19.15 -2.73
C GLY A 529 -0.60 -19.48 -1.77
N ILE A 530 0.65 -19.56 -2.23
CA ILE A 530 1.82 -19.87 -1.38
C ILE A 530 2.25 -18.70 -0.47
N GLN A 531 1.62 -17.52 -0.59
CA GLN A 531 2.02 -16.22 -0.01
C GLN A 531 3.15 -15.54 -0.77
N THR A 532 3.62 -14.36 -0.31
CA THR A 532 4.78 -13.70 -0.90
C THR A 532 6.05 -14.39 -0.40
N LEU A 533 6.88 -14.94 -1.28
CA LEU A 533 8.13 -15.63 -0.91
C LEU A 533 9.28 -14.64 -0.60
N THR A 534 8.95 -13.61 0.17
CA THR A 534 9.87 -12.56 0.62
C THR A 534 10.64 -13.00 1.87
N ASP A 535 11.62 -12.22 2.30
CA ASP A 535 12.26 -12.43 3.60
C ASP A 535 11.36 -12.01 4.77
N ILE A 536 10.71 -12.97 5.41
CA ILE A 536 9.83 -12.72 6.56
C ILE A 536 10.57 -12.60 7.90
N LEU A 537 11.91 -12.69 7.90
CA LEU A 537 12.74 -12.64 9.10
C LEU A 537 13.49 -11.31 9.25
N TYR A 538 13.51 -10.49 8.20
CA TYR A 538 14.23 -9.23 8.18
C TYR A 538 13.37 -8.06 7.66
N THR A 539 13.59 -7.62 6.42
CA THR A 539 13.02 -6.35 5.92
C THR A 539 11.68 -6.51 5.21
N HIS A 540 11.26 -7.74 4.90
CA HIS A 540 10.08 -8.07 4.09
C HIS A 540 10.21 -7.61 2.62
N PHE A 541 11.45 -7.36 2.17
CA PHE A 541 11.76 -7.06 0.78
C PHE A 541 12.47 -8.24 0.09
N GLY A 542 12.65 -8.23 -1.23
CA GLY A 542 13.44 -9.23 -1.97
C GLY A 542 13.03 -10.71 -1.82
N PRO A 543 13.48 -11.61 -2.72
CA PRO A 543 13.18 -13.03 -2.59
C PRO A 543 13.99 -13.68 -1.46
N ASN A 544 13.34 -14.48 -0.62
CA ASN A 544 13.98 -15.38 0.32
C ASN A 544 13.02 -16.53 0.69
N PRO A 545 12.77 -17.48 -0.25
CA PRO A 545 11.85 -18.59 -0.01
C PRO A 545 12.26 -19.46 1.18
N GLN A 546 13.56 -19.54 1.51
CA GLN A 546 14.04 -20.26 2.70
C GLN A 546 13.50 -19.69 4.01
N SER A 547 13.27 -18.37 4.06
CA SER A 547 12.79 -17.71 5.28
C SER A 547 11.38 -18.14 5.69
N GLN A 548 10.62 -18.76 4.78
CA GLN A 548 9.23 -19.17 5.03
C GLN A 548 9.15 -20.31 6.03
N ASP A 549 10.10 -21.24 6.00
CA ASP A 549 10.14 -22.46 6.82
C ASP A 549 11.23 -22.39 7.90
N ASN A 550 11.32 -23.40 8.77
CA ASN A 550 12.25 -23.50 9.90
C ASN A 550 12.17 -22.36 10.93
N ASN A 551 10.97 -21.83 11.17
CA ASN A 551 10.72 -20.72 12.09
C ASN A 551 9.33 -20.79 12.76
N GLY A 552 9.05 -19.90 13.72
CA GLY A 552 7.79 -19.91 14.50
C GLY A 552 6.67 -19.02 13.98
N TRP A 553 6.84 -18.36 12.82
CA TRP A 553 5.92 -17.32 12.34
C TRP A 553 4.67 -17.85 11.61
N GLY A 554 4.62 -19.15 11.30
CA GLY A 554 3.43 -19.81 10.74
C GLY A 554 3.09 -19.42 9.30
N GLN A 555 4.03 -18.81 8.57
CA GLN A 555 3.93 -18.51 7.13
C GLN A 555 4.63 -19.61 6.31
N TRP A 556 4.43 -20.87 6.69
CA TRP A 556 5.19 -22.00 6.16
C TRP A 556 4.73 -22.41 4.76
N THR A 557 5.67 -22.87 3.95
CA THR A 557 5.39 -23.60 2.71
C THR A 557 5.42 -25.10 2.92
N ARG A 558 6.08 -25.56 4.00
CA ARG A 558 6.38 -26.96 4.31
C ARG A 558 6.97 -27.69 3.10
N ALA A 559 7.74 -26.99 2.28
CA ALA A 559 8.31 -27.57 1.08
C ALA A 559 9.43 -28.56 1.43
N ASP A 560 9.40 -29.72 0.78
CA ASP A 560 10.50 -30.66 0.79
C ASP A 560 10.84 -31.09 -0.65
N HIS A 561 11.50 -32.24 -0.81
CA HIS A 561 11.88 -32.76 -2.13
C HIS A 561 10.68 -33.29 -2.95
N GLU A 562 9.57 -33.65 -2.32
CA GLU A 562 8.42 -34.26 -2.99
C GLU A 562 7.17 -33.36 -3.00
N THR A 563 6.95 -32.56 -1.96
CA THR A 563 5.70 -31.85 -1.72
C THR A 563 5.88 -30.38 -1.32
N ILE A 564 4.79 -29.62 -1.43
CA ILE A 564 4.70 -28.20 -1.07
C ILE A 564 3.25 -27.83 -0.69
N GLY A 565 3.10 -26.80 0.14
CA GLY A 565 1.82 -26.19 0.51
C GLY A 565 1.42 -26.48 1.96
N MET A 566 0.32 -25.90 2.41
CA MET A 566 -0.23 -26.14 3.74
C MET A 566 -1.50 -26.98 3.64
N ASP A 567 -1.57 -28.14 4.30
CA ASP A 567 -2.81 -28.90 4.39
C ASP A 567 -3.73 -28.24 5.42
N ARG A 568 -4.69 -27.47 4.94
CA ARG A 568 -5.69 -26.77 5.75
C ARG A 568 -7.07 -27.42 5.64
N THR A 569 -7.14 -28.63 5.13
CA THR A 569 -8.36 -29.44 5.11
C THR A 569 -8.78 -29.83 6.54
N VAL A 570 -10.05 -30.12 6.74
CA VAL A 570 -10.61 -30.70 7.96
C VAL A 570 -10.29 -32.18 8.07
N SER A 571 -10.36 -32.91 6.96
CA SER A 571 -10.19 -34.37 6.96
C SER A 571 -8.78 -34.82 7.35
N ASN A 572 -7.74 -34.06 7.00
CA ASN A 572 -6.35 -34.44 7.23
C ASN A 572 -5.46 -33.31 7.79
N GLY A 573 -5.79 -32.05 7.50
CA GLY A 573 -4.98 -30.88 7.78
C GLY A 573 -5.24 -30.18 9.11
N THR A 574 -4.98 -28.87 9.13
CA THR A 574 -5.10 -27.98 10.29
C THR A 574 -6.56 -27.67 10.67
N GLY A 575 -7.53 -28.05 9.84
CA GLY A 575 -8.95 -27.75 10.03
C GLY A 575 -9.39 -26.34 9.63
N PHE A 576 -8.48 -25.51 9.12
CA PHE A 576 -8.77 -24.10 8.82
C PHE A 576 -9.88 -23.91 7.79
N SER A 577 -9.97 -24.73 6.74
CA SER A 577 -11.08 -24.70 5.78
C SER A 577 -12.46 -24.85 6.44
N GLY A 578 -12.55 -25.60 7.55
CA GLY A 578 -13.77 -25.79 8.33
C GLY A 578 -14.22 -24.57 9.13
N THR A 579 -13.41 -23.49 9.17
CA THR A 579 -13.79 -22.23 9.82
C THR A 579 -14.70 -21.36 8.94
N TYR A 580 -14.80 -21.67 7.64
CA TYR A 580 -15.72 -21.01 6.72
C TYR A 580 -17.15 -21.59 6.81
N PRO A 581 -18.17 -20.88 6.28
CA PRO A 581 -19.50 -21.44 6.12
C PRO A 581 -19.50 -22.74 5.27
N PRO A 582 -20.44 -23.68 5.49
CA PRO A 582 -20.35 -25.04 4.95
C PRO A 582 -20.11 -25.16 3.44
N GLN A 583 -20.69 -24.27 2.62
CA GLN A 583 -20.48 -24.30 1.16
C GLN A 583 -19.05 -23.93 0.78
N ILE A 584 -18.50 -22.91 1.42
CA ILE A 584 -17.14 -22.44 1.17
C ILE A 584 -16.12 -23.44 1.76
N ALA A 585 -16.39 -23.95 2.96
CA ALA A 585 -15.60 -25.03 3.55
C ALA A 585 -15.52 -26.24 2.62
N ALA A 586 -16.64 -26.69 2.03
CA ALA A 586 -16.64 -27.81 1.09
C ALA A 586 -15.86 -27.54 -0.20
N MET A 587 -15.87 -26.29 -0.69
CA MET A 587 -15.08 -25.89 -1.86
C MET A 587 -13.58 -25.99 -1.57
N TYR A 588 -13.13 -25.50 -0.42
CA TYR A 588 -11.73 -25.53 0.00
C TYR A 588 -11.25 -26.89 0.51
N GLU A 589 -12.14 -27.71 1.07
CA GLU A 589 -11.83 -29.08 1.52
C GLU A 589 -11.40 -29.98 0.37
N ASN A 590 -11.96 -29.77 -0.82
CA ASN A 590 -11.74 -30.64 -1.96
C ASN A 590 -10.82 -29.97 -3.01
N ILE A 591 -9.71 -30.63 -3.29
CA ILE A 591 -8.70 -30.19 -4.26
C ILE A 591 -9.29 -29.92 -5.65
N SER A 592 -10.31 -30.68 -6.08
CA SER A 592 -10.93 -30.52 -7.40
C SER A 592 -11.79 -29.25 -7.53
N THR A 593 -12.28 -28.74 -6.40
CA THR A 593 -13.13 -27.54 -6.34
C THR A 593 -12.38 -26.29 -5.88
N THR A 594 -11.27 -26.46 -5.15
CA THR A 594 -10.43 -25.35 -4.70
C THR A 594 -9.90 -24.57 -5.91
N PRO A 595 -9.99 -23.23 -5.95
CA PRO A 595 -9.36 -22.41 -6.99
C PRO A 595 -7.85 -22.63 -7.06
N ASP A 596 -7.28 -22.65 -8.27
CA ASP A 596 -5.84 -22.94 -8.45
C ASP A 596 -4.96 -21.87 -7.79
N ASP A 597 -5.42 -20.60 -7.79
CA ASP A 597 -4.76 -19.46 -7.14
C ASP A 597 -4.78 -19.51 -5.60
N LEU A 598 -5.47 -20.50 -5.01
CA LEU A 598 -5.47 -20.78 -3.57
C LEU A 598 -5.13 -22.25 -3.25
N LEU A 599 -4.63 -23.00 -4.22
CA LEU A 599 -4.38 -24.44 -4.05
C LEU A 599 -3.40 -24.71 -2.91
N LEU A 600 -2.23 -24.07 -2.93
CA LEU A 600 -1.16 -24.28 -1.94
C LEU A 600 -1.49 -23.63 -0.58
N TRP A 601 -2.49 -22.75 -0.56
CA TRP A 601 -3.06 -22.26 0.68
C TRP A 601 -3.83 -23.35 1.43
N PHE A 602 -4.62 -24.16 0.72
CA PHE A 602 -5.52 -25.13 1.34
C PHE A 602 -5.02 -26.56 1.34
N HIS A 603 -4.10 -26.90 0.45
CA HIS A 603 -3.64 -28.28 0.23
C HIS A 603 -2.11 -28.36 0.27
N HIS A 604 -1.60 -29.40 0.93
CA HIS A 604 -0.22 -29.86 0.80
C HIS A 604 -0.18 -30.97 -0.25
N VAL A 605 0.53 -30.75 -1.35
CA VAL A 605 0.44 -31.59 -2.56
C VAL A 605 1.82 -31.94 -3.10
N PRO A 606 1.96 -33.06 -3.84
CA PRO A 606 3.20 -33.30 -4.58
C PRO A 606 3.39 -32.23 -5.66
N TYR A 607 4.64 -31.87 -5.96
CA TYR A 607 4.96 -30.93 -7.06
C TYR A 607 4.34 -31.33 -8.40
N THR A 608 4.10 -32.63 -8.61
CA THR A 608 3.48 -33.20 -9.82
C THR A 608 1.95 -33.13 -9.83
N GLN A 609 1.30 -32.60 -8.78
CA GLN A 609 -0.14 -32.38 -8.74
C GLN A 609 -0.57 -31.54 -9.94
N ARG A 610 -1.58 -31.98 -10.68
CA ARG A 610 -2.09 -31.24 -11.85
C ARG A 610 -3.10 -30.18 -11.43
N LEU A 611 -2.90 -28.99 -11.95
CA LEU A 611 -3.82 -27.85 -11.89
C LEU A 611 -4.96 -28.03 -12.91
N LYS A 612 -5.99 -27.18 -12.85
CA LYS A 612 -7.09 -27.19 -13.83
C LYS A 612 -6.62 -26.86 -15.25
N SER A 613 -5.50 -26.13 -15.36
CA SER A 613 -4.80 -25.89 -16.64
C SER A 613 -4.16 -27.14 -17.25
N GLY A 614 -4.04 -28.23 -16.49
CA GLY A 614 -3.35 -29.47 -16.88
C GLY A 614 -1.85 -29.49 -16.58
N LYS A 615 -1.22 -28.33 -16.32
CA LYS A 615 0.17 -28.23 -15.85
C LYS A 615 0.31 -28.81 -14.45
N THR A 616 1.50 -29.30 -14.11
CA THR A 616 1.83 -29.62 -12.72
C THR A 616 2.02 -28.33 -11.91
N VAL A 617 1.93 -28.40 -10.59
CA VAL A 617 2.22 -27.27 -9.69
C VAL A 617 3.59 -26.68 -10.01
N ILE A 618 4.65 -27.51 -10.06
CA ILE A 618 6.01 -27.02 -10.30
C ILE A 618 6.21 -26.42 -11.69
N GLN A 619 5.62 -27.01 -12.75
CA GLN A 619 5.73 -26.44 -14.09
C GLN A 619 4.97 -25.11 -14.20
N HIS A 620 3.80 -25.01 -13.56
CA HIS A 620 3.11 -23.73 -13.45
C HIS A 620 3.96 -22.70 -12.70
N PHE A 621 4.60 -23.12 -11.61
CA PHE A 621 5.50 -22.27 -10.83
C PHE A 621 6.58 -21.67 -11.74
N TYR A 622 7.31 -22.48 -12.49
CA TYR A 622 8.31 -21.97 -13.45
C TYR A 622 7.69 -21.04 -14.48
N ASP A 623 6.63 -21.47 -15.15
CA ASP A 623 6.00 -20.68 -16.22
C ASP A 623 5.50 -19.32 -15.72
N ALA A 624 4.88 -19.27 -14.53
CA ALA A 624 4.38 -18.04 -13.94
C ALA A 624 5.51 -17.09 -13.56
N HIS A 625 6.58 -17.56 -12.90
CA HIS A 625 7.69 -16.68 -12.51
C HIS A 625 8.39 -16.06 -13.73
N TYR A 626 8.58 -16.82 -14.81
CA TYR A 626 9.08 -16.26 -16.08
C TYR A 626 8.09 -15.25 -16.69
N ALA A 627 6.79 -15.57 -16.77
CA ALA A 627 5.78 -14.69 -17.36
C ALA A 627 5.58 -13.38 -16.56
N GLY A 628 5.66 -13.45 -15.23
CA GLY A 628 5.62 -12.28 -14.36
C GLY A 628 6.80 -11.36 -14.61
N ALA A 629 8.02 -11.91 -14.62
CA ALA A 629 9.24 -11.14 -14.89
C ALA A 629 9.23 -10.53 -16.30
N GLU A 630 8.76 -11.29 -17.31
CA GLU A 630 8.56 -10.78 -18.68
C GLU A 630 7.59 -9.60 -18.72
N THR A 631 6.46 -9.69 -18.00
CA THR A 631 5.49 -8.59 -17.92
C THR A 631 6.11 -7.33 -17.32
N ALA A 632 6.89 -7.48 -16.24
CA ALA A 632 7.60 -6.37 -15.59
C ALA A 632 8.60 -5.68 -16.53
N GLN A 633 9.26 -6.41 -17.45
CA GLN A 633 10.14 -5.81 -18.47
C GLN A 633 9.40 -4.83 -19.39
N THR A 634 8.08 -4.96 -19.55
CA THR A 634 7.31 -4.12 -20.46
C THR A 634 6.99 -2.74 -19.89
N PHE A 635 7.05 -2.56 -18.57
CA PHE A 635 6.59 -1.33 -17.92
C PHE A 635 7.50 -0.13 -18.22
N ALA A 636 8.83 -0.30 -18.14
CA ALA A 636 9.75 0.80 -18.43
C ALA A 636 9.66 1.28 -19.89
N PRO A 637 9.69 0.42 -20.94
CA PRO A 637 9.48 0.85 -22.32
C PRO A 637 8.14 1.53 -22.58
N ARG A 638 7.05 1.05 -21.96
CA ARG A 638 5.74 1.71 -22.07
C ARG A 638 5.77 3.10 -21.45
N TRP A 639 6.35 3.25 -20.25
CA TRP A 639 6.53 4.56 -19.63
C TRP A 639 7.41 5.48 -20.48
N GLN A 640 8.51 4.98 -21.04
CA GLN A 640 9.40 5.73 -21.94
C GLN A 640 8.66 6.29 -23.16
N SER A 641 7.65 5.58 -23.67
CA SER A 641 6.82 6.06 -24.79
C SER A 641 6.03 7.34 -24.47
N LEU A 642 5.89 7.69 -23.19
CA LEU A 642 5.22 8.90 -22.69
C LEU A 642 6.16 10.10 -22.54
N GLN A 643 7.44 9.98 -22.92
CA GLN A 643 8.40 11.07 -22.81
C GLN A 643 7.91 12.33 -23.53
N GLY A 644 8.01 13.47 -22.85
CA GLY A 644 7.51 14.76 -23.35
C GLY A 644 6.01 14.98 -23.20
N LYS A 645 5.26 14.00 -22.69
CA LYS A 645 3.85 14.16 -22.28
C LYS A 645 3.67 14.28 -20.76
N ILE A 646 4.69 13.90 -20.00
CA ILE A 646 4.81 14.05 -18.55
C ILE A 646 6.02 14.95 -18.30
N ASP A 647 5.98 15.78 -17.26
CA ASP A 647 7.11 16.62 -16.88
C ASP A 647 8.34 15.78 -16.49
N ASP A 648 9.53 16.37 -16.72
CA ASP A 648 10.79 15.65 -16.64
C ASP A 648 11.07 15.07 -15.26
N GLN A 649 10.66 15.74 -14.17
CA GLN A 649 10.94 15.26 -12.82
C GLN A 649 10.20 13.95 -12.54
N ARG A 650 8.86 13.96 -12.63
CA ARG A 650 8.05 12.76 -12.39
C ARG A 650 8.36 11.66 -13.40
N PHE A 651 8.60 12.02 -14.65
CA PHE A 651 8.99 11.08 -15.70
C PHE A 651 10.26 10.32 -15.33
N ASN A 652 11.34 11.02 -14.96
CA ASN A 652 12.63 10.41 -14.67
C ASN A 652 12.62 9.61 -13.36
N GLU A 653 12.00 10.14 -12.31
CA GLU A 653 11.88 9.44 -11.02
C GLU A 653 11.10 8.12 -11.17
N GLN A 654 9.99 8.13 -11.91
CA GLN A 654 9.20 6.92 -12.13
C GLN A 654 9.87 5.95 -13.11
N LEU A 655 10.56 6.45 -14.14
CA LEU A 655 11.31 5.60 -15.06
C LEU A 655 12.38 4.79 -14.33
N TYR A 656 13.13 5.43 -13.42
CA TYR A 656 14.12 4.75 -12.59
C TYR A 656 13.51 3.58 -11.83
N ARG A 657 12.36 3.78 -11.16
CA ARG A 657 11.66 2.72 -10.40
C ARG A 657 11.19 1.57 -11.27
N LEU A 658 10.69 1.85 -12.47
CA LEU A 658 10.23 0.80 -13.40
C LEU A 658 11.41 0.00 -13.95
N GLN A 659 12.55 0.64 -14.23
CA GLN A 659 13.79 -0.04 -14.63
C GLN A 659 14.34 -0.89 -13.48
N TYR A 660 14.31 -0.35 -12.26
CA TYR A 660 14.65 -1.09 -11.05
C TYR A 660 13.77 -2.34 -10.91
N GLN A 661 12.45 -2.19 -11.00
CA GLN A 661 11.50 -3.30 -10.89
C GLN A 661 11.73 -4.37 -11.96
N ALA A 662 11.98 -3.98 -13.21
CA ALA A 662 12.31 -4.91 -14.28
C ALA A 662 13.58 -5.71 -13.95
N GLY A 663 14.62 -5.06 -13.43
CA GLY A 663 15.83 -5.75 -12.97
C GLY A 663 15.57 -6.69 -11.80
N HIS A 664 14.87 -6.20 -10.78
CA HIS A 664 14.61 -6.94 -9.55
C HIS A 664 13.61 -8.10 -9.75
N SER A 665 12.69 -8.02 -10.71
CA SER A 665 11.80 -9.15 -11.05
C SER A 665 12.56 -10.37 -11.58
N ILE A 666 13.73 -10.16 -12.20
CA ILE A 666 14.61 -11.27 -12.62
C ILE A 666 15.27 -11.91 -11.40
N VAL A 667 15.71 -11.11 -10.42
CA VAL A 667 16.26 -11.61 -9.14
C VAL A 667 15.20 -12.45 -8.42
N TRP A 668 13.98 -11.94 -8.31
CA TRP A 668 12.84 -12.65 -7.74
C TRP A 668 12.56 -13.98 -8.43
N ARG A 669 12.45 -13.95 -9.77
CA ARG A 669 12.25 -15.13 -10.59
C ARG A 669 13.34 -16.16 -10.34
N ASP A 670 14.60 -15.80 -10.59
CA ASP A 670 15.75 -16.73 -10.54
C ASP A 670 15.86 -17.36 -9.15
N ALA A 671 15.81 -16.56 -8.09
CA ALA A 671 15.92 -17.05 -6.71
C ALA A 671 14.83 -18.07 -6.37
N ILE A 672 13.58 -17.80 -6.75
CA ILE A 672 12.48 -18.70 -6.44
C ILE A 672 12.53 -19.98 -7.29
N VAL A 673 12.71 -19.85 -8.62
CA VAL A 673 12.70 -21.03 -9.49
C VAL A 673 13.89 -21.94 -9.22
N ASP A 674 15.07 -21.37 -8.95
CA ASP A 674 16.27 -22.14 -8.61
C ASP A 674 16.13 -22.83 -7.25
N PHE A 675 15.54 -22.14 -6.25
CA PHE A 675 15.29 -22.75 -4.95
C PHE A 675 14.40 -23.99 -5.05
N TYR A 676 13.23 -23.88 -5.70
CA TYR A 676 12.32 -25.02 -5.82
C TYR A 676 12.75 -26.07 -6.86
N HIS A 677 13.53 -25.68 -7.87
CA HIS A 677 14.20 -26.66 -8.75
C HIS A 677 15.24 -27.48 -7.98
N ASN A 678 16.08 -26.82 -7.16
CA ASN A 678 17.06 -27.51 -6.34
C ASN A 678 16.40 -28.38 -5.25
N SER A 679 15.30 -27.90 -4.66
CA SER A 679 14.54 -28.67 -3.66
C SER A 679 13.86 -29.90 -4.28
N SER A 680 13.09 -29.72 -5.36
CA SER A 680 12.26 -30.79 -5.95
C SER A 680 13.02 -31.74 -6.87
N GLY A 681 14.13 -31.31 -7.47
CA GLY A 681 14.85 -32.07 -8.50
C GLY A 681 14.07 -32.28 -9.82
N ILE A 682 12.97 -31.55 -10.04
CA ILE A 682 12.14 -31.66 -11.24
C ILE A 682 12.58 -30.61 -12.27
N ALA A 683 13.00 -31.06 -13.44
CA ALA A 683 13.41 -30.15 -14.51
C ALA A 683 12.24 -29.30 -15.04
N ASP A 684 12.53 -28.06 -15.45
CA ASP A 684 11.62 -27.23 -16.23
C ASP A 684 11.43 -27.82 -17.64
N ASP A 685 10.18 -28.03 -18.06
CA ASP A 685 9.84 -28.58 -19.38
C ASP A 685 10.40 -27.74 -20.54
N HIS A 686 10.62 -26.45 -20.32
CA HIS A 686 11.21 -25.53 -21.30
C HIS A 686 12.74 -25.37 -21.16
N ASN A 687 13.36 -26.06 -20.20
CA ASN A 687 14.81 -26.04 -19.94
C ASN A 687 15.39 -24.62 -19.76
N ARG A 688 14.66 -23.75 -19.04
CA ARG A 688 15.10 -22.37 -18.74
C ARG A 688 15.80 -22.26 -17.38
N VAL A 689 15.27 -22.92 -16.34
CA VAL A 689 15.80 -22.85 -14.97
C VAL A 689 17.24 -23.37 -14.93
N GLY A 690 18.16 -22.57 -14.35
CA GLY A 690 19.59 -22.85 -14.34
C GLY A 690 20.30 -22.85 -15.71
N ASN A 691 19.62 -22.42 -16.78
CA ASN A 691 20.18 -22.41 -18.14
C ASN A 691 20.14 -21.00 -18.74
N HIS A 692 21.22 -20.26 -18.55
CA HIS A 692 21.36 -18.87 -18.99
C HIS A 692 22.44 -18.78 -20.09
N PRO A 693 22.12 -19.07 -21.37
CA PRO A 693 23.12 -19.19 -22.44
C PRO A 693 23.86 -17.88 -22.77
N TRP A 694 23.32 -16.75 -22.31
CA TRP A 694 23.86 -15.41 -22.53
C TRP A 694 24.55 -14.82 -21.29
N ARG A 695 24.64 -15.60 -20.20
CA ARG A 695 25.22 -15.18 -18.91
C ARG A 695 26.68 -15.58 -18.81
N ILE A 696 27.46 -14.69 -18.19
CA ILE A 696 28.82 -14.94 -17.77
C ILE A 696 28.89 -14.65 -16.28
N GLU A 697 29.14 -15.68 -15.48
CA GLU A 697 29.29 -15.55 -14.02
C GLU A 697 30.58 -14.78 -13.69
N ALA A 698 30.50 -13.84 -12.75
CA ALA A 698 31.64 -13.00 -12.41
C ALA A 698 32.78 -13.80 -11.78
N GLU A 699 32.48 -14.83 -11.00
CA GLU A 699 33.47 -15.71 -10.36
C GLU A 699 34.23 -16.61 -11.35
N ASN A 700 33.73 -16.74 -12.58
CA ASN A 700 34.39 -17.46 -13.67
C ASN A 700 35.31 -16.57 -14.53
N MET A 701 35.36 -15.26 -14.26
CA MET A 701 36.23 -14.31 -14.96
C MET A 701 37.64 -14.25 -14.34
N ASP A 702 38.59 -13.63 -15.05
CA ASP A 702 39.90 -13.29 -14.49
C ASP A 702 39.73 -12.19 -13.43
N LEU A 703 40.06 -12.50 -12.18
CA LEU A 703 39.91 -11.60 -11.04
C LEU A 703 41.22 -10.87 -10.72
N ASN A 704 41.20 -9.55 -10.72
CA ASN A 704 42.29 -8.70 -10.23
C ASN A 704 41.80 -7.77 -9.14
N GLY A 705 42.31 -7.89 -7.91
CA GLY A 705 41.80 -7.10 -6.78
C GLY A 705 40.40 -7.51 -6.32
N TYR A 706 39.74 -8.45 -6.98
CA TYR A 706 38.51 -9.12 -6.57
C TYR A 706 38.78 -10.48 -5.93
N LYS A 707 37.84 -10.98 -5.13
CA LYS A 707 37.80 -12.35 -4.60
C LYS A 707 36.38 -12.89 -4.65
N ILE A 708 36.25 -14.22 -4.73
CA ILE A 708 34.97 -14.90 -4.70
C ILE A 708 34.36 -14.80 -3.30
N TYR A 709 33.05 -14.60 -3.25
CA TYR A 709 32.22 -14.55 -2.05
C TYR A 709 31.05 -15.51 -2.22
N THR A 710 30.83 -16.38 -1.23
CA THR A 710 29.65 -17.25 -1.18
C THR A 710 28.48 -16.46 -0.61
N VAL A 711 27.45 -16.27 -1.42
CA VAL A 711 26.28 -15.45 -1.06
C VAL A 711 25.34 -16.24 -0.15
N ASN A 712 24.67 -15.55 0.78
CA ASN A 712 23.69 -16.13 1.68
C ASN A 712 22.55 -15.14 1.92
N PRO A 713 21.29 -15.47 1.54
CA PRO A 713 20.83 -16.77 1.04
C PRO A 713 21.33 -17.07 -0.38
N PHE A 714 21.72 -18.33 -0.65
CA PHE A 714 22.48 -18.71 -1.85
C PHE A 714 21.72 -18.48 -3.16
N GLU A 715 20.39 -18.59 -3.13
CA GLU A 715 19.49 -18.45 -4.28
C GLU A 715 19.43 -17.01 -4.79
N THR A 716 19.94 -16.04 -4.04
CA THR A 716 19.97 -14.63 -4.45
C THR A 716 21.21 -14.27 -5.27
N ALA A 717 22.03 -15.26 -5.63
CA ALA A 717 23.17 -15.15 -6.53
C ALA A 717 23.13 -16.24 -7.60
N SER A 718 23.47 -15.87 -8.84
CA SER A 718 23.67 -16.86 -9.88
C SER A 718 24.83 -17.77 -9.48
N ASN A 719 24.64 -19.09 -9.63
CA ASN A 719 25.64 -20.09 -9.23
C ASN A 719 26.12 -19.97 -7.76
N GLN A 720 25.31 -19.36 -6.87
CA GLN A 720 25.53 -19.21 -5.42
C GLN A 720 26.71 -18.31 -5.00
N HIS A 721 27.36 -17.66 -5.97
CA HIS A 721 28.58 -16.89 -5.72
C HIS A 721 28.47 -15.50 -6.34
N ALA A 722 29.21 -14.58 -5.75
CA ALA A 722 29.49 -13.28 -6.33
C ALA A 722 30.99 -12.99 -6.20
N VAL A 723 31.45 -11.89 -6.77
CA VAL A 723 32.79 -11.38 -6.53
C VAL A 723 32.72 -10.06 -5.78
N ILE A 724 33.60 -9.87 -4.80
CA ILE A 724 33.75 -8.62 -4.05
C ILE A 724 35.20 -8.14 -4.10
N THR A 725 35.43 -6.84 -3.94
CA THR A 725 36.79 -6.33 -3.86
C THR A 725 37.53 -6.94 -2.66
N SER A 726 38.84 -7.15 -2.81
CA SER A 726 39.69 -7.79 -1.81
C SER A 726 39.75 -7.01 -0.50
N SER A 727 39.53 -5.69 -0.57
CA SER A 727 39.38 -4.79 0.57
C SER A 727 38.50 -3.58 0.19
N ASN A 728 38.02 -2.84 1.20
CA ASN A 728 37.19 -1.64 1.02
C ASN A 728 37.96 -0.41 0.49
N SER A 729 39.24 -0.57 0.11
CA SER A 729 40.05 0.49 -0.52
C SER A 729 40.75 0.04 -1.81
N THR A 730 40.59 -1.23 -2.19
CA THR A 730 41.18 -1.78 -3.40
C THR A 730 40.21 -1.64 -4.55
N VAL A 731 40.59 -0.87 -5.57
CA VAL A 731 39.93 -0.95 -6.88
C VAL A 731 40.22 -2.32 -7.47
N GLY A 732 39.17 -3.04 -7.87
CA GLY A 732 39.29 -4.32 -8.54
C GLY A 732 38.83 -4.26 -9.99
N SER A 733 39.26 -5.22 -10.79
CA SER A 733 38.66 -5.52 -12.08
C SER A 733 38.40 -7.02 -12.26
N ILE A 734 37.33 -7.34 -12.98
CA ILE A 734 37.04 -8.67 -13.52
C ILE A 734 37.02 -8.61 -15.03
N SER A 735 37.56 -9.61 -15.71
CA SER A 735 37.62 -9.60 -17.17
C SER A 735 37.55 -10.97 -17.82
N THR A 736 37.01 -11.05 -19.04
CA THR A 736 37.03 -12.28 -19.84
C THR A 736 36.92 -11.96 -21.33
N THR A 737 37.33 -12.91 -22.17
CA THR A 737 37.17 -12.80 -23.63
C THR A 737 35.79 -13.30 -24.04
N LEU A 738 35.05 -12.48 -24.77
CA LEU A 738 33.69 -12.80 -25.21
C LEU A 738 33.68 -13.85 -26.32
N SER A 739 32.87 -14.89 -26.13
CA SER A 739 32.63 -15.97 -27.12
C SER A 739 31.30 -15.82 -27.86
N PHE A 740 30.55 -14.75 -27.60
CA PHE A 740 29.28 -14.48 -28.28
C PHE A 740 29.49 -14.06 -29.74
N PRO A 741 28.57 -14.40 -30.65
CA PRO A 741 28.62 -13.92 -32.03
C PRO A 741 28.70 -12.40 -32.12
N SER A 742 29.34 -11.89 -33.17
CA SER A 742 29.37 -10.44 -33.39
C SER A 742 27.96 -9.92 -33.70
N GLY A 743 27.53 -8.86 -33.01
CA GLY A 743 26.17 -8.34 -33.13
C GLY A 743 25.88 -7.19 -32.18
N LYS A 744 24.59 -6.80 -32.11
CA LYS A 744 24.10 -5.81 -31.14
C LYS A 744 23.44 -6.50 -29.97
N TYR A 745 23.77 -6.04 -28.77
CA TYR A 745 23.33 -6.63 -27.52
C TYR A 745 22.78 -5.58 -26.56
N SER A 746 21.82 -6.00 -25.75
CA SER A 746 21.52 -5.38 -24.47
C SER A 746 22.39 -6.06 -23.41
N ILE A 747 23.27 -5.29 -22.77
CA ILE A 747 24.17 -5.80 -21.73
C ILE A 747 23.58 -5.50 -20.36
N GLY A 748 23.26 -6.54 -19.60
CA GLY A 748 22.83 -6.43 -18.21
C GLY A 748 23.96 -6.76 -17.25
N VAL A 749 24.12 -5.99 -16.18
CA VAL A 749 25.03 -6.31 -15.07
C VAL A 749 24.21 -6.48 -13.80
N ASN A 750 24.25 -7.67 -13.22
CA ASN A 750 23.68 -7.96 -11.91
C ASN A 750 24.76 -7.73 -10.84
N PHE A 751 24.43 -6.93 -9.84
CA PHE A 751 25.34 -6.48 -8.79
C PHE A 751 24.56 -6.28 -7.48
N TYR A 752 25.24 -6.01 -6.37
CA TYR A 752 24.56 -5.68 -5.11
C TYR A 752 24.86 -4.25 -4.71
N ASP A 753 23.81 -3.53 -4.29
CA ASP A 753 23.85 -2.16 -3.81
C ASP A 753 23.56 -2.17 -2.30
N LEU A 754 24.63 -2.11 -1.51
CA LEU A 754 24.57 -2.22 -0.05
C LEU A 754 24.45 -0.83 0.58
N TYR A 755 23.57 -0.72 1.57
CA TYR A 755 23.52 0.46 2.40
C TYR A 755 24.90 0.77 3.04
N GLY A 756 25.23 2.06 3.18
CA GLY A 756 26.44 2.51 3.88
C GLY A 756 27.69 2.62 3.01
N GLY A 757 27.53 2.51 1.69
CA GLY A 757 28.53 2.82 0.67
C GLY A 757 27.87 3.29 -0.62
N LYS A 758 28.64 3.92 -1.52
CA LYS A 758 28.25 4.20 -2.91
C LYS A 758 29.34 3.77 -3.89
N SER A 759 29.52 2.46 -4.00
CA SER A 759 30.52 1.85 -4.88
C SER A 759 30.31 2.29 -6.32
N ARG A 760 31.41 2.46 -7.04
CA ARG A 760 31.40 2.89 -8.45
C ARG A 760 31.80 1.75 -9.35
N PHE A 761 31.13 1.66 -10.48
CA PHE A 761 31.39 0.61 -11.46
C PHE A 761 31.58 1.23 -12.84
N GLU A 762 32.48 0.64 -13.63
CA GLU A 762 32.67 0.92 -15.06
C GLU A 762 32.70 -0.40 -15.82
N ILE A 763 31.92 -0.51 -16.89
CA ILE A 763 31.95 -1.65 -17.81
C ILE A 763 32.53 -1.24 -19.17
N ARG A 764 33.42 -2.07 -19.70
CA ARG A 764 34.06 -1.92 -21.01
C ARG A 764 33.91 -3.18 -21.84
N VAL A 765 33.71 -3.02 -23.13
CA VAL A 765 33.73 -4.09 -24.13
C VAL A 765 34.70 -3.69 -25.24
N GLY A 766 35.73 -4.52 -25.47
CA GLY A 766 36.85 -4.18 -26.32
C GLY A 766 37.60 -2.94 -25.79
N ASN A 767 37.67 -1.88 -26.60
CA ASN A 767 38.28 -0.61 -26.22
C ASN A 767 37.25 0.50 -25.92
N VAL A 768 35.99 0.14 -25.68
CA VAL A 768 34.88 1.08 -25.52
C VAL A 768 34.28 0.95 -24.12
N THR A 769 34.17 2.07 -23.41
CA THR A 769 33.37 2.16 -22.18
C THR A 769 31.88 2.11 -22.55
N VAL A 770 31.20 1.07 -22.09
CA VAL A 770 29.76 0.85 -22.31
C VAL A 770 28.93 1.69 -21.33
N GLY A 771 29.37 1.80 -20.07
CA GLY A 771 28.65 2.54 -19.06
C GLY A 771 29.39 2.68 -17.74
N MET A 772 28.92 3.61 -16.91
CA MET A 772 29.37 3.83 -15.54
C MET A 772 28.16 4.06 -14.64
N TRP A 773 28.17 3.51 -13.44
CA TRP A 773 27.08 3.68 -12.46
C TRP A 773 27.59 3.60 -11.03
N LYS A 774 26.67 3.80 -10.08
CA LYS A 774 26.92 3.66 -8.64
C LYS A 774 25.87 2.77 -7.99
N GLY A 775 26.22 2.16 -6.86
CA GLY A 775 25.24 1.71 -5.88
C GLY A 775 24.73 2.91 -5.10
N ASP A 776 23.68 3.58 -5.57
CA ASP A 776 23.09 4.74 -4.91
C ASP A 776 21.56 4.70 -4.94
N SER A 777 20.98 3.49 -4.94
CA SER A 777 19.53 3.33 -5.08
C SER A 777 18.74 4.01 -3.98
N GLU A 778 19.29 4.19 -2.78
CA GLU A 778 18.62 4.86 -1.67
C GLU A 778 18.29 6.33 -1.96
N ASP A 779 19.08 6.99 -2.81
CA ASP A 779 18.84 8.38 -3.21
C ASP A 779 17.57 8.52 -4.06
N TYR A 780 17.16 7.44 -4.74
CA TYR A 780 16.02 7.41 -5.64
C TYR A 780 14.84 6.62 -5.08
N LEU A 781 15.10 5.56 -4.33
CA LEU A 781 14.08 4.68 -3.78
C LEU A 781 13.48 5.20 -2.48
N GLY A 782 14.19 6.07 -1.75
CA GLY A 782 13.71 6.73 -0.53
C GLY A 782 13.79 5.88 0.75
N HIS A 783 14.35 4.67 0.65
CA HIS A 783 14.67 3.80 1.78
C HIS A 783 15.85 2.88 1.41
N THR A 784 16.45 2.24 2.41
CA THR A 784 17.64 1.40 2.22
C THR A 784 17.41 -0.02 2.71
N PRO A 785 17.42 -1.03 1.82
CA PRO A 785 16.83 -2.31 2.17
C PRO A 785 17.79 -3.30 2.84
N SER A 786 19.12 -3.24 2.64
CA SER A 786 20.06 -4.14 3.34
C SER A 786 21.53 -3.70 3.27
N ILE A 787 22.34 -4.19 4.21
CA ILE A 787 23.82 -4.12 4.23
C ILE A 787 24.48 -5.45 3.82
N TYR A 788 23.71 -6.48 3.47
CA TYR A 788 24.21 -7.81 3.08
C TYR A 788 24.09 -8.01 1.56
N LEU A 789 24.78 -9.02 1.03
CA LEU A 789 24.58 -9.50 -0.34
C LEU A 789 23.42 -10.50 -0.29
N ASP A 790 22.23 -10.01 -0.64
CA ASP A 790 20.98 -10.75 -0.53
C ASP A 790 19.97 -10.22 -1.56
N GLY A 791 18.76 -10.79 -1.58
CA GLY A 791 17.69 -10.35 -2.46
C GLY A 791 17.27 -8.89 -2.25
N HIS A 792 17.58 -8.29 -1.10
CA HIS A 792 17.23 -6.91 -0.77
C HIS A 792 18.16 -5.91 -1.46
N SER A 793 19.44 -6.23 -1.53
CA SER A 793 20.48 -5.40 -2.14
C SER A 793 20.75 -5.75 -3.60
N ALA A 794 20.30 -6.90 -4.10
CA ALA A 794 20.49 -7.30 -5.49
C ALA A 794 19.86 -6.31 -6.48
N ARG A 795 20.62 -5.92 -7.50
CA ARG A 795 20.26 -4.94 -8.52
C ARG A 795 20.64 -5.45 -9.90
N ARG A 796 20.03 -4.82 -10.90
CA ARG A 796 20.47 -4.94 -12.29
C ARG A 796 20.45 -3.59 -12.97
N ILE A 797 21.53 -3.29 -13.68
CA ILE A 797 21.60 -2.19 -14.64
C ILE A 797 21.68 -2.76 -16.06
N THR A 798 21.07 -2.10 -17.04
CA THR A 798 21.05 -2.56 -18.44
C THR A 798 21.45 -1.45 -19.39
N PHE A 799 22.34 -1.77 -20.34
CA PHE A 799 22.80 -0.90 -21.41
C PHE A 799 22.35 -1.46 -22.75
N GLY A 800 21.48 -0.75 -23.46
CA GLY A 800 20.94 -1.20 -24.75
C GLY A 800 21.83 -0.82 -25.94
N ASN A 801 21.69 -1.56 -27.04
CA ASN A 801 22.29 -1.27 -28.35
C ASN A 801 23.83 -1.22 -28.37
N VAL A 802 24.50 -2.10 -27.62
CA VAL A 802 25.96 -2.19 -27.57
C VAL A 802 26.47 -3.08 -28.71
N ASP A 803 27.41 -2.59 -29.51
CA ASP A 803 28.10 -3.39 -30.53
C ASP A 803 29.14 -4.30 -29.87
N VAL A 804 29.03 -5.61 -30.07
CA VAL A 804 29.93 -6.63 -29.54
C VAL A 804 30.55 -7.40 -30.69
N ARG A 805 31.85 -7.66 -30.64
CA ARG A 805 32.55 -8.55 -31.55
C ARG A 805 33.00 -9.79 -30.82
N GLU A 806 32.91 -10.92 -31.51
CA GLU A 806 33.48 -12.16 -31.01
C GLU A 806 34.99 -11.96 -30.76
N GLY A 807 35.45 -12.31 -29.57
CA GLY A 807 36.82 -12.09 -29.12
C GLY A 807 37.09 -10.72 -28.47
N ASP A 808 36.09 -9.84 -28.33
CA ASP A 808 36.24 -8.62 -27.53
C ASP A 808 36.51 -8.95 -26.05
N LEU A 809 37.31 -8.10 -25.39
CA LEU A 809 37.54 -8.19 -23.96
C LEU A 809 36.40 -7.49 -23.20
N LEU A 810 35.67 -8.22 -22.36
CA LEU A 810 34.83 -7.63 -21.31
C LEU A 810 35.71 -7.31 -20.10
N GLU A 811 35.60 -6.09 -19.58
CA GLU A 811 36.20 -5.68 -18.31
C GLU A 811 35.16 -4.91 -17.48
N ILE A 812 34.98 -5.29 -16.21
CA ILE A 812 34.25 -4.49 -15.22
C ILE A 812 35.22 -4.06 -14.13
N VAL A 813 35.30 -2.76 -13.88
CA VAL A 813 36.12 -2.15 -12.83
C VAL A 813 35.20 -1.68 -11.72
N GLY A 814 35.43 -2.16 -10.49
CA GLY A 814 34.71 -1.73 -9.30
C GLY A 814 35.60 -0.98 -8.32
N THR A 815 35.10 0.15 -7.83
CA THR A 815 35.71 0.95 -6.78
C THR A 815 34.81 0.87 -5.55
N PRO A 816 35.27 0.26 -4.45
CA PRO A 816 34.46 0.13 -3.24
C PRO A 816 34.32 1.49 -2.55
N ASP A 817 33.27 1.63 -1.73
CA ASP A 817 33.05 2.82 -0.92
C ASP A 817 32.42 2.45 0.43
N GLY A 818 32.92 3.04 1.52
CA GLY A 818 32.42 2.74 2.86
C GLY A 818 32.47 1.25 3.21
N ILE A 819 31.30 0.66 3.48
CA ILE A 819 31.15 -0.77 3.77
C ILE A 819 30.83 -1.63 2.54
N GLU A 820 30.56 -1.01 1.39
CA GLU A 820 30.17 -1.69 0.17
C GLU A 820 31.41 -2.10 -0.65
N PRO A 821 31.65 -3.41 -0.89
CA PRO A 821 32.87 -3.89 -1.51
C PRO A 821 32.73 -4.05 -3.04
N ALA A 822 32.01 -3.13 -3.70
CA ALA A 822 31.68 -3.15 -5.14
C ALA A 822 31.32 -4.57 -5.68
N PRO A 823 30.30 -5.24 -5.11
CA PRO A 823 30.01 -6.64 -5.41
C PRO A 823 29.34 -6.82 -6.79
N VAL A 824 29.76 -7.84 -7.55
CA VAL A 824 29.19 -8.18 -8.87
C VAL A 824 28.82 -9.66 -8.90
N ASP A 825 27.64 -9.99 -9.41
CA ASP A 825 27.12 -11.36 -9.53
C ASP A 825 27.44 -11.93 -10.93
N TYR A 826 26.81 -11.38 -11.97
CA TYR A 826 27.01 -11.82 -13.35
C TYR A 826 26.79 -10.70 -14.36
N VAL A 827 27.16 -10.99 -15.61
CA VAL A 827 26.89 -10.14 -16.78
C VAL A 827 26.13 -10.94 -17.82
N VAL A 828 25.11 -10.35 -18.44
CA VAL A 828 24.40 -10.97 -19.57
C VAL A 828 24.51 -10.15 -20.84
N PHE A 829 24.58 -10.84 -21.97
CA PHE A 829 24.62 -10.28 -23.32
C PHE A 829 23.41 -10.75 -24.10
N LEU A 830 22.29 -10.04 -23.98
CA LEU A 830 21.03 -10.42 -24.61
C LEU A 830 20.95 -9.89 -26.04
N PRO A 831 20.78 -10.74 -27.07
CA PRO A 831 20.51 -10.28 -28.42
C PRO A 831 19.23 -9.44 -28.50
N GLU A 832 19.09 -8.63 -29.54
CA GLU A 832 17.87 -7.85 -29.78
C GLU A 832 16.62 -8.75 -29.77
N GLY A 833 15.63 -8.39 -28.96
CA GLY A 833 14.37 -9.14 -28.81
C GLY A 833 14.43 -10.34 -27.86
N VAL A 834 15.58 -10.62 -27.24
CA VAL A 834 15.73 -11.67 -26.22
C VAL A 834 15.61 -11.06 -24.84
N LEU A 835 14.75 -11.64 -24.01
CA LEU A 835 14.70 -11.38 -22.57
C LEU A 835 15.51 -12.46 -21.84
N ASP A 836 16.12 -12.08 -20.72
CA ASP A 836 16.78 -13.02 -19.80
C ASP A 836 15.79 -13.99 -19.17
#